data_AF-A0A3S1ATL6-F1
#
_entry.id   AF-A0A3S1ATL6-F1
#
_cell.length_a   1.000
_cell.length_b   1.000
_cell.length_c   1.000
_cell.angle_alpha   90.00
_cell.angle_beta   90.00
_cell.angle_gamma   90.00
#
_symmetry.space_group_name_H-M   'P 1'
#
loop_
_entity.id
_entity.type
_entity.pdbx_description
1 polymer ?
#
loop_
_entity_poly.entity_id
_entity_poly.type
_entity_poly.pdbx_seq_one_letter_code
_entity_poly.pdbx_strand_id
1 'polypeptide(L)'
;MNKKNIESIYPLSPTQLGMLFNTLSAADHSGIYVEQLSCTLNGNLNLPAFEQAWQRVIERQPVLRTVFVWKNLDEPRQVVLRQVEVSLYYQDWRGLETSLQQQQLEDFLKSDRQQGFNLSKHPLMRLALFQLSNASYQLVLSHHHILIDGWCLSILFNELLAFYQAINNGQNLYLEPSRPYQDYITWLRQQNLVKAEEFWRKTLQGFTQTTALGLPAQPDSLLSTAGEGYGELQASLSNSTTAALKSLVRQHKITFNTLIQGVWALLLSRYSNIADVVFGITVSGRPVNLIGSESMIGLFINSLPLRIKVTPSASLWSWLQDIYTHNLELRQYEYSPAGQVYQWSEIQGGLSLYESLLVFENYPIDDSILQSPDLEINISNIYTKGSQTQYALTILVSVEAECKFSIIYDQYRFDSINANLTLKSFLFLLESIVADKQVNLAMLKEKISPHQIPYIRPKLNSKNQELKDNVSNPCNAVEEILSKIWTQVLGLEQIGIHDNFFELGGHSLLATQMMSQVRQVFQLELPLGQLFEAPTIAGLAKRIENAQQITSSLQSPPLVAVSRTDKLPLSFAQERLWFLAQLQSGDATYNELFALRLIGFLNREALEQSLNEIVRRHEALRTSFYIDENGKPFQAIAPNLNIKLSVIDLSHLLIAEQEIEVQHLIDKEYKNPFDLSQVPLLRFTLLRAHEQEHILLFSIHHIVSDGWSMGVFVREIATLYTAFVSGETAVLPTLPIQ
;
A
#
# COMPACT_ATOMS: atom_id res chain seq x y z
N MET A 1 -4.06 -9.66 -24.55
CA MET A 1 -5.40 -9.43 -23.96
C MET A 1 -6.35 -8.95 -25.04
N ASN A 2 -7.60 -9.42 -25.07
CA ASN A 2 -8.60 -8.91 -26.02
C ASN A 2 -9.01 -7.49 -25.58
N LYS A 3 -8.59 -6.46 -26.34
CA LYS A 3 -8.86 -5.05 -26.02
C LYS A 3 -10.35 -4.74 -25.83
N LYS A 4 -11.25 -5.49 -26.49
CA LYS A 4 -12.70 -5.31 -26.38
C LYS A 4 -13.26 -5.72 -25.01
N ASN A 5 -12.55 -6.58 -24.27
CA ASN A 5 -12.99 -7.04 -22.95
C ASN A 5 -12.48 -6.15 -21.80
N ILE A 6 -11.84 -5.02 -22.07
CA ILE A 6 -11.34 -4.11 -21.03
C ILE A 6 -12.43 -3.10 -20.67
N GLU A 7 -12.75 -2.98 -19.38
CA GLU A 7 -13.70 -2.01 -18.83
C GLU A 7 -12.98 -0.74 -18.37
N SER A 8 -11.96 -0.88 -17.53
CA SER A 8 -11.17 0.24 -16.99
C SER A 8 -9.74 -0.18 -16.67
N ILE A 9 -8.84 0.81 -16.59
CA ILE A 9 -7.43 0.62 -16.22
C ILE A 9 -7.04 1.74 -15.25
N TYR A 10 -6.47 1.38 -14.11
CA TYR A 10 -6.00 2.33 -13.11
C TYR A 10 -4.84 1.77 -12.29
N PRO A 11 -4.06 2.60 -11.58
CA PRO A 11 -2.90 2.14 -10.81
C PRO A 11 -3.25 1.31 -9.58
N LEU A 12 -2.27 0.57 -9.07
CA LEU A 12 -2.40 -0.19 -7.83
C LEU A 12 -2.36 0.76 -6.62
N SER A 13 -3.03 0.38 -5.54
CA SER A 13 -2.74 0.98 -4.24
C SER A 13 -1.32 0.61 -3.79
N PRO A 14 -0.70 1.37 -2.87
CA PRO A 14 0.61 0.99 -2.33
C PRO A 14 0.64 -0.41 -1.73
N THR A 15 -0.42 -0.82 -1.02
CA THR A 15 -0.55 -2.18 -0.47
C THR A 15 -0.58 -3.23 -1.58
N GLN A 16 -1.40 -3.03 -2.62
CA GLN A 16 -1.46 -3.94 -3.76
C GLN A 16 -0.11 -4.03 -4.48
N LEU A 17 0.63 -2.93 -4.60
CA LEU A 17 1.96 -2.91 -5.20
C LEU A 17 2.96 -3.75 -4.38
N GLY A 18 2.92 -3.62 -3.05
CA GLY A 18 3.72 -4.46 -2.15
C GLY A 18 3.38 -5.94 -2.24
N MET A 19 2.09 -6.28 -2.30
CA MET A 19 1.65 -7.67 -2.49
C MET A 19 2.08 -8.24 -3.85
N LEU A 20 1.88 -7.48 -4.93
CA LEU A 20 2.35 -7.86 -6.26
C LEU A 20 3.86 -8.16 -6.25
N PHE A 21 4.64 -7.26 -5.66
CA PHE A 21 6.10 -7.41 -5.55
C PHE A 21 6.49 -8.70 -4.83
N ASN A 22 5.90 -8.95 -3.66
CA ASN A 22 6.19 -10.11 -2.83
C ASN A 22 5.76 -11.42 -3.52
N THR A 23 4.59 -11.44 -4.16
CA THR A 23 4.14 -12.61 -4.95
C THR A 23 5.10 -12.92 -6.10
N LEU A 24 5.67 -11.90 -6.75
CA LEU A 24 6.63 -12.09 -7.84
C LEU A 24 8.05 -12.46 -7.37
N SER A 25 8.41 -12.10 -6.14
CA SER A 25 9.74 -12.34 -5.57
C SER A 25 9.83 -13.67 -4.83
N ALA A 26 8.69 -14.22 -4.42
CA ALA A 26 8.61 -15.52 -3.77
C ALA A 26 8.94 -16.66 -4.76
N ALA A 27 9.46 -17.77 -4.26
CA ALA A 27 9.61 -18.97 -5.06
C ALA A 27 8.25 -19.40 -5.66
N ASP A 28 8.27 -19.96 -6.87
CA ASP A 28 7.10 -20.55 -7.49
C ASP A 28 6.40 -21.48 -6.48
N HIS A 29 5.06 -21.38 -6.38
CA HIS A 29 4.23 -22.17 -5.46
C HIS A 29 4.32 -21.83 -3.96
N SER A 30 4.82 -20.64 -3.59
CA SER A 30 4.90 -20.21 -2.19
C SER A 30 3.54 -20.10 -1.47
N GLY A 31 2.44 -19.88 -2.19
CA GLY A 31 1.12 -19.68 -1.59
C GLY A 31 0.97 -18.37 -0.80
N ILE A 32 1.94 -17.45 -0.90
CA ILE A 32 1.92 -16.15 -0.24
C ILE A 32 0.72 -15.33 -0.73
N TYR A 33 0.02 -14.69 0.22
CA TYR A 33 -1.22 -13.95 -0.01
C TYR A 33 -2.37 -14.74 -0.66
N VAL A 34 -2.34 -16.07 -0.60
CA VAL A 34 -3.49 -16.91 -0.97
C VAL A 34 -4.33 -17.18 0.26
N GLU A 35 -5.47 -16.51 0.34
CA GLU A 35 -6.42 -16.70 1.44
C GLU A 35 -7.53 -17.67 1.04
N GLN A 36 -7.85 -18.57 1.96
CA GLN A 36 -8.89 -19.58 1.79
C GLN A 36 -9.94 -19.43 2.89
N LEU A 37 -11.12 -18.98 2.52
CA LEU A 37 -12.29 -19.07 3.38
C LEU A 37 -12.94 -20.44 3.19
N SER A 38 -13.30 -21.09 4.28
CA SER A 38 -13.95 -22.39 4.29
C SER A 38 -15.19 -22.33 5.18
N CYS A 39 -16.33 -22.80 4.68
CA CYS A 39 -17.57 -22.86 5.45
C CYS A 39 -18.46 -24.04 5.06
N THR A 40 -19.30 -24.49 5.98
CA THR A 40 -20.28 -25.55 5.73
C THR A 40 -21.63 -24.92 5.35
N LEU A 41 -22.20 -25.33 4.22
CA LEU A 41 -23.56 -25.01 3.79
C LEU A 41 -24.48 -26.17 4.13
N ASN A 42 -25.50 -25.93 4.96
CA ASN A 42 -26.46 -26.93 5.41
C ASN A 42 -27.84 -26.66 4.82
N GLY A 43 -28.42 -27.64 4.15
CA GLY A 43 -29.69 -27.52 3.44
C GLY A 43 -29.64 -28.15 2.05
N ASN A 44 -30.77 -28.10 1.36
CA ASN A 44 -30.88 -28.59 -0.01
C ASN A 44 -30.42 -27.50 -0.98
N LEU A 45 -29.13 -27.53 -1.35
CA LEU A 45 -28.54 -26.58 -2.28
C LEU A 45 -29.03 -26.84 -3.73
N ASN A 46 -29.63 -25.84 -4.35
CA ASN A 46 -29.87 -25.81 -5.78
C ASN A 46 -28.58 -25.39 -6.51
N LEU A 47 -27.78 -26.38 -6.93
CA LEU A 47 -26.45 -26.14 -7.49
C LEU A 47 -26.45 -25.20 -8.72
N PRO A 48 -27.33 -25.36 -9.74
CA PRO A 48 -27.43 -24.40 -10.84
C PRO A 48 -27.74 -22.97 -10.41
N ALA A 49 -28.64 -22.78 -9.43
CA ALA A 49 -28.96 -21.46 -8.92
C ALA A 49 -27.78 -20.83 -8.16
N PHE A 50 -27.02 -21.64 -7.43
CA PHE A 50 -25.82 -21.21 -6.70
C PHE A 50 -24.71 -20.75 -7.66
N GLU A 51 -24.43 -21.52 -8.71
CA GLU A 51 -23.46 -21.14 -9.75
C GLU A 51 -23.87 -19.83 -10.45
N GLN A 52 -25.15 -19.70 -10.80
CA GLN A 52 -25.68 -18.47 -11.41
C GLN A 52 -25.60 -17.27 -10.45
N ALA A 53 -25.94 -17.47 -9.18
CA ALA A 53 -25.86 -16.41 -8.17
C ALA A 53 -24.42 -15.91 -8.00
N TRP A 54 -23.45 -16.83 -7.96
CA TRP A 54 -22.04 -16.47 -7.87
C TRP A 54 -21.54 -15.71 -9.10
N GLN A 55 -21.94 -16.15 -10.29
CA GLN A 55 -21.63 -15.45 -11.53
C GLN A 55 -22.19 -14.01 -11.53
N ARG A 56 -23.41 -13.80 -10.99
CA ARG A 56 -23.99 -12.45 -10.81
C ARG A 56 -23.18 -11.58 -9.85
N VAL A 57 -22.64 -12.14 -8.76
CA VAL A 57 -21.73 -11.42 -7.85
C VAL A 57 -20.47 -10.96 -8.59
N ILE A 58 -19.84 -11.83 -9.38
CA ILE A 58 -18.63 -11.50 -10.14
C ILE A 58 -18.90 -10.42 -11.20
N GLU A 59 -20.01 -10.51 -11.93
CA GLU A 59 -20.41 -9.50 -12.92
C GLU A 59 -20.59 -8.13 -12.27
N ARG A 60 -21.23 -8.12 -11.09
CA ARG A 60 -21.52 -6.92 -10.32
C ARG A 60 -20.28 -6.26 -9.71
N GLN A 61 -19.28 -7.04 -9.28
CA GLN A 61 -18.13 -6.54 -8.53
C GLN A 61 -16.88 -6.41 -9.42
N PRO A 62 -16.48 -5.20 -9.87
CA PRO A 62 -15.35 -5.00 -10.80
C PRO A 62 -14.02 -5.59 -10.31
N VAL A 63 -13.79 -5.54 -8.99
CA VAL A 63 -12.57 -6.08 -8.38
C VAL A 63 -12.42 -7.58 -8.65
N LEU A 64 -13.49 -8.36 -8.62
CA LEU A 64 -13.43 -9.81 -8.87
C LEU A 64 -13.06 -10.15 -10.33
N ARG A 65 -13.20 -9.17 -11.23
CA ARG A 65 -12.84 -9.27 -12.66
C ARG A 65 -11.52 -8.57 -12.99
N THR A 66 -10.77 -8.15 -11.97
CA THR A 66 -9.51 -7.44 -12.14
C THR A 66 -8.34 -8.40 -12.30
N VAL A 67 -7.40 -8.05 -13.19
CA VAL A 67 -6.05 -8.62 -13.22
C VAL A 67 -4.99 -7.52 -13.11
N PHE A 68 -3.75 -7.91 -12.85
CA PHE A 68 -2.63 -7.01 -12.67
C PHE A 68 -1.60 -7.21 -13.78
N VAL A 69 -1.20 -6.12 -14.43
CA VAL A 69 -0.21 -6.13 -15.51
C VAL A 69 0.96 -5.24 -15.13
N TRP A 70 2.18 -5.75 -15.29
CA TRP A 70 3.42 -5.04 -14.95
C TRP A 70 4.51 -5.20 -16.01
N LYS A 71 4.37 -6.19 -16.91
CA LYS A 71 5.34 -6.44 -17.97
C LYS A 71 5.24 -5.34 -19.03
N ASN A 72 6.39 -4.80 -19.42
CA ASN A 72 6.51 -3.75 -20.44
C ASN A 72 5.71 -2.47 -20.11
N LEU A 73 5.60 -2.15 -18.81
CA LEU A 73 4.99 -0.93 -18.31
C LEU A 73 5.94 -0.27 -17.31
N ASP A 74 5.93 1.06 -17.26
CA ASP A 74 6.70 1.83 -16.28
C ASP A 74 6.19 1.60 -14.86
N GLU A 75 4.88 1.44 -14.72
CA GLU A 75 4.20 1.17 -13.46
C GLU A 75 3.15 0.06 -13.63
N PRO A 76 3.02 -0.85 -12.65
CA PRO A 76 1.94 -1.83 -12.65
C PRO A 76 0.54 -1.20 -12.72
N ARG A 77 -0.38 -1.87 -13.41
CA ARG A 77 -1.77 -1.44 -13.58
C ARG A 77 -2.76 -2.54 -13.23
N GLN A 78 -3.89 -2.12 -12.67
CA GLN A 78 -5.11 -2.91 -12.54
C GLN A 78 -5.88 -2.81 -13.85
N VAL A 79 -6.34 -3.94 -14.38
CA VAL A 79 -7.16 -4.01 -15.60
C VAL A 79 -8.44 -4.74 -15.25
N VAL A 80 -9.55 -4.00 -15.26
CA VAL A 80 -10.90 -4.55 -15.03
C VAL A 80 -11.42 -5.13 -16.34
N LEU A 81 -11.87 -6.37 -16.32
CA LEU A 81 -12.40 -7.07 -17.50
C LEU A 81 -13.92 -7.07 -17.52
N ARG A 82 -14.56 -6.65 -18.62
CA ARG A 82 -16.03 -6.53 -18.73
C ARG A 82 -16.75 -7.83 -18.41
N GLN A 83 -16.26 -8.94 -18.93
CA GLN A 83 -16.85 -10.26 -18.76
C GLN A 83 -15.77 -11.27 -18.42
N VAL A 84 -16.06 -12.08 -17.40
CA VAL A 84 -15.23 -13.20 -16.99
C VAL A 84 -16.15 -14.33 -16.56
N GLU A 85 -15.70 -15.56 -16.79
CA GLU A 85 -16.37 -16.76 -16.30
C GLU A 85 -15.55 -17.35 -15.16
N VAL A 86 -16.22 -17.74 -14.09
CA VAL A 86 -15.63 -18.52 -12.99
C VAL A 86 -16.39 -19.82 -12.88
N SER A 87 -15.67 -20.92 -13.03
CA SER A 87 -16.24 -22.26 -12.89
C SER A 87 -16.27 -22.67 -11.42
N LEU A 88 -17.37 -23.29 -10.99
CA LEU A 88 -17.44 -23.97 -9.71
C LEU A 88 -16.80 -25.35 -9.84
N TYR A 89 -15.79 -25.62 -9.01
CA TYR A 89 -15.24 -26.96 -8.88
C TYR A 89 -16.13 -27.78 -7.94
N TYR A 90 -16.81 -28.79 -8.46
CA TYR A 90 -17.73 -29.62 -7.69
C TYR A 90 -17.20 -31.05 -7.53
N GLN A 91 -17.27 -31.59 -6.31
CA GLN A 91 -17.08 -33.03 -6.07
C GLN A 91 -18.14 -33.59 -5.13
N ASP A 92 -18.55 -34.83 -5.39
CA ASP A 92 -19.45 -35.59 -4.53
C ASP A 92 -18.64 -36.54 -3.64
N TRP A 93 -18.66 -36.29 -2.34
CA TRP A 93 -17.95 -37.06 -1.33
C TRP A 93 -18.88 -37.87 -0.42
N ARG A 94 -20.18 -37.96 -0.74
CA ARG A 94 -21.17 -38.68 0.07
C ARG A 94 -20.82 -40.16 0.27
N GLY A 95 -20.05 -40.74 -0.66
CA GLY A 95 -19.59 -42.12 -0.59
C GLY A 95 -18.31 -42.34 0.22
N LEU A 96 -17.67 -41.28 0.73
CA LEU A 96 -16.44 -41.37 1.52
C LEU A 96 -16.74 -41.40 3.02
N GLU A 97 -15.92 -42.09 3.79
CA GLU A 97 -15.94 -41.97 5.25
C GLU A 97 -15.55 -40.56 5.69
N THR A 98 -16.12 -40.06 6.79
CA THR A 98 -15.91 -38.69 7.28
C THR A 98 -14.44 -38.36 7.56
N SER A 99 -13.66 -39.32 8.06
CA SER A 99 -12.20 -39.16 8.25
C SER A 99 -11.48 -38.92 6.93
N LEU A 100 -11.87 -39.63 5.87
CA LEU A 100 -11.31 -39.48 4.54
C LEU A 100 -11.78 -38.19 3.87
N GLN A 101 -13.02 -37.76 4.09
CA GLN A 101 -13.51 -36.44 3.66
C GLN A 101 -12.66 -35.32 4.26
N GLN A 102 -12.37 -35.39 5.56
CA GLN A 102 -11.53 -34.40 6.24
C GLN A 102 -10.10 -34.41 5.70
N GLN A 103 -9.50 -35.58 5.53
CA GLN A 103 -8.16 -35.70 4.97
C GLN A 103 -8.09 -35.12 3.54
N GLN A 104 -9.05 -35.47 2.67
CA GLN A 104 -9.10 -34.94 1.31
C GLN A 104 -9.31 -33.43 1.27
N LEU A 105 -10.10 -32.87 2.19
CA LEU A 105 -10.26 -31.42 2.31
C LEU A 105 -8.93 -30.76 2.71
N GLU A 106 -8.19 -31.32 3.65
CA GLU A 106 -6.88 -30.80 4.07
C GLU A 106 -5.86 -30.85 2.93
N ASP A 107 -5.81 -31.97 2.19
CA ASP A 107 -4.96 -32.13 1.02
C ASP A 107 -5.34 -31.15 -0.10
N PHE A 108 -6.65 -30.97 -0.35
CA PHE A 108 -7.15 -29.99 -1.31
C PHE A 108 -6.73 -28.57 -0.92
N LEU A 109 -6.98 -28.15 0.33
CA LEU A 109 -6.63 -26.81 0.80
C LEU A 109 -5.13 -26.54 0.64
N LYS A 110 -4.28 -27.51 0.98
CA LYS A 110 -2.83 -27.40 0.81
C LYS A 110 -2.43 -27.27 -0.67
N SER A 111 -2.94 -28.16 -1.51
CA SER A 111 -2.63 -28.19 -2.95
C SER A 111 -3.11 -26.93 -3.67
N ASP A 112 -4.35 -26.51 -3.42
CA ASP A 112 -4.95 -25.31 -3.98
C ASP A 112 -4.16 -24.05 -3.58
N ARG A 113 -3.70 -23.96 -2.33
CA ARG A 113 -2.85 -22.84 -1.89
C ARG A 113 -1.51 -22.82 -2.62
N GLN A 114 -0.84 -23.97 -2.72
CA GLN A 114 0.44 -24.11 -3.42
C GLN A 114 0.32 -23.83 -4.92
N GLN A 115 -0.85 -24.08 -5.52
CA GLN A 115 -1.10 -23.70 -6.91
C GLN A 115 -0.92 -22.19 -7.14
N GLY A 116 -1.25 -21.37 -6.14
CA GLY A 116 -1.14 -19.91 -6.24
C GLY A 116 -2.04 -19.31 -7.32
N PHE A 117 -1.75 -18.05 -7.67
CA PHE A 117 -2.43 -17.32 -8.75
C PHE A 117 -1.43 -16.63 -9.66
N ASN A 118 -1.66 -16.69 -10.97
CA ASN A 118 -0.96 -15.82 -11.91
C ASN A 118 -1.68 -14.48 -11.98
N LEU A 119 -1.12 -13.46 -11.33
CA LEU A 119 -1.76 -12.15 -11.20
C LEU A 119 -2.10 -11.46 -12.53
N SER A 120 -1.49 -11.86 -13.64
CA SER A 120 -1.79 -11.33 -14.98
C SER A 120 -2.92 -12.05 -15.74
N LYS A 121 -3.49 -13.10 -15.14
CA LYS A 121 -4.53 -13.94 -15.74
C LYS A 121 -5.70 -14.11 -14.78
N HIS A 122 -6.90 -13.90 -15.30
CA HIS A 122 -8.13 -14.26 -14.61
C HIS A 122 -8.34 -15.79 -14.65
N PRO A 123 -8.93 -16.42 -13.61
CA PRO A 123 -9.42 -15.82 -12.37
C PRO A 123 -8.36 -15.69 -11.27
N LEU A 124 -8.50 -14.66 -10.43
CA LEU A 124 -7.73 -14.50 -9.19
C LEU A 124 -8.52 -14.95 -7.95
N MET A 125 -9.56 -15.76 -8.18
CA MET A 125 -10.47 -16.34 -7.21
C MET A 125 -10.98 -17.68 -7.73
N ARG A 126 -11.01 -18.73 -6.89
CA ARG A 126 -11.50 -20.07 -7.22
C ARG A 126 -12.56 -20.48 -6.21
N LEU A 127 -13.60 -21.15 -6.70
CA LEU A 127 -14.69 -21.67 -5.90
C LEU A 127 -14.69 -23.19 -5.98
N ALA A 128 -14.67 -23.86 -4.84
CA ALA A 128 -14.78 -25.30 -4.73
C ALA A 128 -15.90 -25.68 -3.77
N LEU A 129 -16.69 -26.68 -4.14
CA LEU A 129 -17.81 -27.18 -3.37
C LEU A 129 -17.76 -28.71 -3.31
N PHE A 130 -17.77 -29.23 -2.09
CA PHE A 130 -17.70 -30.66 -1.81
C PHE A 130 -18.98 -31.11 -1.13
N GLN A 131 -19.75 -32.01 -1.75
CA GLN A 131 -20.97 -32.53 -1.14
C GLN A 131 -20.61 -33.61 -0.10
N LEU A 132 -20.84 -33.33 1.18
CA LEU A 132 -20.51 -34.22 2.30
C LEU A 132 -21.66 -35.19 2.61
N SER A 133 -22.90 -34.74 2.46
CA SER A 133 -24.13 -35.52 2.63
C SER A 133 -25.23 -34.99 1.69
N ASN A 134 -26.45 -35.53 1.75
CA ASN A 134 -27.56 -35.06 0.90
C ASN A 134 -27.94 -33.59 1.16
N ALA A 135 -27.66 -33.07 2.36
CA ALA A 135 -28.03 -31.71 2.77
C ALA A 135 -26.86 -30.97 3.44
N SER A 136 -25.61 -31.34 3.13
CA SER A 136 -24.43 -30.68 3.68
C SER A 136 -23.31 -30.61 2.65
N TYR A 137 -22.73 -29.43 2.51
CA TYR A 137 -21.67 -29.13 1.55
C TYR A 137 -20.56 -28.34 2.23
N GLN A 138 -19.32 -28.62 1.87
CA GLN A 138 -18.18 -27.78 2.23
C GLN A 138 -17.89 -26.83 1.07
N LEU A 139 -17.99 -25.52 1.31
CA LEU A 139 -17.59 -24.48 0.38
C LEU A 139 -16.18 -24.01 0.73
N VAL A 140 -15.32 -23.90 -0.27
CA VAL A 140 -13.98 -23.30 -0.18
C VAL A 140 -13.87 -22.18 -1.22
N LEU A 141 -13.61 -20.98 -0.73
CA LEU A 141 -13.34 -19.80 -1.55
C LEU A 141 -11.87 -19.42 -1.40
N SER A 142 -11.10 -19.67 -2.45
CA SER A 142 -9.68 -19.32 -2.51
C SER A 142 -9.48 -18.07 -3.34
N HIS A 143 -8.73 -17.10 -2.86
CA HIS A 143 -8.47 -15.88 -3.63
C HIS A 143 -7.09 -15.31 -3.31
N HIS A 144 -6.56 -14.51 -4.24
CA HIS A 144 -5.39 -13.72 -3.91
C HIS A 144 -5.83 -12.46 -3.15
N HIS A 145 -5.22 -12.22 -2.00
CA HIS A 145 -5.50 -11.11 -1.10
C HIS A 145 -5.32 -9.72 -1.75
N ILE A 146 -4.70 -9.64 -2.94
CA ILE A 146 -4.52 -8.39 -3.70
C ILE A 146 -5.87 -7.82 -4.18
N LEU A 147 -6.90 -8.67 -4.28
CA LEU A 147 -8.24 -8.27 -4.69
C LEU A 147 -9.03 -7.66 -3.53
N ILE A 148 -9.16 -8.40 -2.44
CA ILE A 148 -10.11 -8.11 -1.36
C ILE A 148 -9.50 -8.42 0.00
N ASP A 149 -10.02 -7.74 1.02
CA ASP A 149 -9.75 -8.02 2.43
C ASP A 149 -10.90 -8.79 3.10
N GLY A 150 -10.67 -9.26 4.34
CA GLY A 150 -11.66 -10.03 5.11
C GLY A 150 -13.01 -9.31 5.30
N TRP A 151 -13.02 -7.96 5.28
CA TRP A 151 -14.26 -7.17 5.37
C TRP A 151 -15.16 -7.37 4.16
N CYS A 152 -14.56 -7.55 2.98
CA CYS A 152 -15.30 -7.77 1.75
C CYS A 152 -16.06 -9.10 1.73
N LEU A 153 -15.59 -10.11 2.48
CA LEU A 153 -16.17 -11.45 2.45
C LEU A 153 -17.62 -11.45 2.92
N SER A 154 -17.96 -10.75 4.01
CA SER A 154 -19.35 -10.67 4.50
C SER A 154 -20.29 -10.03 3.47
N ILE A 155 -19.82 -8.98 2.79
CA ILE A 155 -20.58 -8.30 1.73
C ILE A 155 -20.80 -9.24 0.54
N LEU A 156 -19.77 -9.98 0.11
CA LEU A 156 -19.88 -10.95 -0.99
C LEU A 156 -20.86 -12.09 -0.67
N PHE A 157 -20.86 -12.61 0.56
CA PHE A 157 -21.81 -13.65 0.97
C PHE A 157 -23.25 -13.12 1.03
N ASN A 158 -23.45 -11.89 1.50
CA ASN A 158 -24.76 -11.25 1.47
C ASN A 158 -25.33 -11.13 0.06
N GLU A 159 -24.51 -10.68 -0.90
CA GLU A 159 -24.93 -10.59 -2.30
C GLU A 159 -25.20 -11.97 -2.90
N LEU A 160 -24.33 -12.95 -2.62
CA LEU A 160 -24.51 -14.33 -3.08
C LEU A 160 -25.84 -14.92 -2.61
N LEU A 161 -26.16 -14.82 -1.32
CA LEU A 161 -27.39 -15.36 -0.75
C LEU A 161 -28.62 -14.63 -1.31
N ALA A 162 -28.57 -13.31 -1.46
CA ALA A 162 -29.66 -12.53 -2.03
C ALA A 162 -29.96 -12.93 -3.49
N PHE A 163 -28.92 -13.06 -4.33
CA PHE A 163 -29.10 -13.55 -5.70
C PHE A 163 -29.59 -15.00 -5.73
N TYR A 164 -29.05 -15.87 -4.88
CA TYR A 164 -29.45 -17.27 -4.80
C TYR A 164 -30.94 -17.42 -4.47
N GLN A 165 -31.44 -16.71 -3.44
CA GLN A 165 -32.85 -16.70 -3.08
C GLN A 165 -33.74 -16.18 -4.22
N ALA A 166 -33.34 -15.07 -4.84
CA ALA A 166 -34.11 -14.51 -5.95
C ALA A 166 -34.21 -15.50 -7.12
N ILE A 167 -33.11 -16.16 -7.47
CA ILE A 167 -33.08 -17.16 -8.55
C ILE A 167 -33.96 -18.37 -8.21
N ASN A 168 -33.89 -18.89 -6.97
CA ASN A 168 -34.75 -20.00 -6.54
C ASN A 168 -36.25 -19.63 -6.60
N ASN A 169 -36.58 -18.38 -6.27
CA ASN A 169 -37.95 -17.88 -6.31
C ASN A 169 -38.41 -17.47 -7.72
N GLY A 170 -37.56 -17.60 -8.75
CA GLY A 170 -37.86 -17.12 -10.10
C GLY A 170 -38.00 -15.60 -10.20
N GLN A 171 -37.41 -14.87 -9.26
CA GLN A 171 -37.43 -13.41 -9.17
C GLN A 171 -36.17 -12.81 -9.78
N ASN A 172 -36.30 -11.61 -10.37
CA ASN A 172 -35.15 -10.84 -10.81
C ASN A 172 -34.81 -9.81 -9.73
N LEU A 173 -33.64 -9.94 -9.11
CA LEU A 173 -33.16 -9.01 -8.10
C LEU A 173 -32.32 -7.92 -8.75
N TYR A 174 -32.71 -6.66 -8.54
CA TYR A 174 -31.88 -5.51 -8.84
C TYR A 174 -31.26 -4.99 -7.55
N LEU A 175 -29.93 -4.88 -7.53
CA LEU A 175 -29.18 -4.22 -6.47
C LEU A 175 -28.56 -2.94 -7.05
N GLU A 176 -28.64 -1.83 -6.31
CA GLU A 176 -28.01 -0.55 -6.69
C GLU A 176 -26.53 -0.74 -7.03
N PRO A 177 -25.96 -0.08 -8.05
CA PRO A 177 -24.56 -0.27 -8.45
C PRO A 177 -23.57 -0.08 -7.29
N SER A 178 -22.63 -1.01 -7.13
CA SER A 178 -21.53 -0.88 -6.17
C SER A 178 -20.57 0.21 -6.62
N ARG A 179 -20.11 1.08 -5.71
CA ARG A 179 -19.05 2.04 -6.04
C ARG A 179 -17.76 1.28 -6.35
N PRO A 180 -17.07 1.59 -7.46
CA PRO A 180 -15.88 0.85 -7.84
C PRO A 180 -14.69 1.21 -6.94
N TYR A 181 -13.83 0.23 -6.70
CA TYR A 181 -12.56 0.41 -5.98
C TYR A 181 -11.63 1.48 -6.61
N GLN A 182 -11.83 1.80 -7.89
CA GLN A 182 -11.16 2.91 -8.57
C GLN A 182 -11.37 4.27 -7.86
N ASP A 183 -12.51 4.48 -7.20
CA ASP A 183 -12.80 5.71 -6.46
C ASP A 183 -11.87 5.83 -5.24
N TYR A 184 -11.60 4.72 -4.55
CA TYR A 184 -10.60 4.68 -3.48
C TYR A 184 -9.19 4.98 -3.99
N ILE A 185 -8.79 4.44 -5.16
CA ILE A 185 -7.50 4.77 -5.78
C ILE A 185 -7.40 6.26 -6.12
N THR A 186 -8.50 6.87 -6.55
CA THR A 186 -8.57 8.31 -6.84
C THR A 186 -8.46 9.12 -5.54
N TRP A 187 -9.18 8.71 -4.49
CA TRP A 187 -9.08 9.31 -3.16
C TRP A 187 -7.66 9.24 -2.60
N LEU A 188 -6.98 8.09 -2.71
CA LEU A 188 -5.60 7.91 -2.24
C LEU A 188 -4.63 8.92 -2.84
N ARG A 189 -4.82 9.27 -4.12
CA ARG A 189 -3.95 10.22 -4.84
C ARG A 189 -4.13 11.66 -4.39
N GLN A 190 -5.26 11.98 -3.77
CA GLN A 190 -5.56 13.31 -3.24
C GLN A 190 -4.99 13.51 -1.83
N GLN A 191 -4.43 12.48 -1.21
CA GLN A 191 -3.92 12.56 0.16
C GLN A 191 -2.59 13.32 0.23
N ASN A 192 -2.40 14.05 1.32
CA ASN A 192 -1.21 14.88 1.51
C ASN A 192 -0.04 14.06 2.07
N LEU A 193 0.79 13.52 1.17
CA LEU A 193 1.97 12.75 1.56
C LEU A 193 3.02 13.56 2.33
N VAL A 194 3.08 14.88 2.17
CA VAL A 194 4.02 15.73 2.94
C VAL A 194 3.65 15.72 4.43
N LYS A 195 2.38 15.86 4.77
CA LYS A 195 1.91 15.76 6.16
C LYS A 195 2.10 14.34 6.72
N ALA A 196 1.88 13.32 5.89
CA ALA A 196 2.16 11.94 6.28
C ALA A 196 3.66 11.76 6.58
N GLU A 197 4.54 12.26 5.73
CA GLU A 197 6.00 12.23 5.95
C GLU A 197 6.39 12.93 7.25
N GLU A 198 5.91 14.15 7.50
CA GLU A 198 6.15 14.88 8.74
C GLU A 198 5.72 14.08 9.98
N PHE A 199 4.51 13.49 9.93
CA PHE A 199 4.00 12.64 11.00
C PHE A 199 4.87 11.41 11.23
N TRP A 200 5.24 10.68 10.18
CA TRP A 200 6.00 9.44 10.29
C TRP A 200 7.45 9.68 10.72
N ARG A 201 8.10 10.71 10.18
CA ARG A 201 9.44 11.13 10.62
C ARG A 201 9.45 11.46 12.10
N LYS A 202 8.46 12.22 12.57
CA LYS A 202 8.31 12.54 14.00
C LYS A 202 8.04 11.28 14.85
N THR A 203 7.15 10.41 14.40
CA THR A 203 6.76 9.19 15.11
C THR A 203 7.91 8.19 15.23
N LEU A 204 8.71 8.05 14.17
CA LEU A 204 9.80 7.07 14.08
C LEU A 204 11.19 7.65 14.42
N GLN A 205 11.27 8.94 14.77
CA GLN A 205 12.54 9.62 15.08
C GLN A 205 13.37 8.90 16.15
N GLY A 206 14.65 8.65 15.87
CA GLY A 206 15.56 7.96 16.80
C GLY A 206 15.32 6.46 16.95
N PHE A 207 14.45 5.84 16.13
CA PHE A 207 14.33 4.39 16.06
C PHE A 207 15.21 3.85 14.92
N THR A 208 16.35 3.25 15.29
CA THR A 208 17.40 2.86 14.34
C THR A 208 17.66 1.35 14.27
N GLN A 209 16.97 0.55 15.10
CA GLN A 209 17.16 -0.91 15.16
C GLN A 209 15.81 -1.62 15.26
N THR A 210 15.64 -2.68 14.49
CA THR A 210 14.48 -3.57 14.53
C THR A 210 14.24 -4.14 15.92
N THR A 211 12.98 -4.20 16.36
CA THR A 211 12.61 -4.88 17.60
C THR A 211 12.84 -6.38 17.46
N ALA A 212 13.89 -6.88 18.12
CA ALA A 212 14.18 -8.31 18.19
C ALA A 212 13.06 -9.03 18.95
N LEU A 213 12.63 -10.21 18.48
CA LEU A 213 11.65 -11.03 19.20
C LEU A 213 12.33 -12.12 20.07
N GLY A 214 13.56 -11.88 20.54
CA GLY A 214 14.33 -12.82 21.40
C GLY A 214 15.81 -12.48 21.62
N LEU A 215 16.50 -13.23 22.51
CA LEU A 215 17.95 -13.15 22.75
C LEU A 215 18.75 -14.07 21.79
N PRO A 216 20.04 -13.84 21.47
CA PRO A 216 20.90 -14.79 20.76
C PRO A 216 21.30 -16.01 21.63
N ALA A 217 21.40 -17.22 21.05
CA ALA A 217 22.04 -18.38 21.68
C ALA A 217 23.54 -18.39 21.33
N GLN A 218 24.37 -18.95 22.22
CA GLN A 218 25.76 -19.28 21.89
C GLN A 218 25.85 -20.38 20.81
N PRO A 219 26.97 -20.47 20.06
CA PRO A 219 27.02 -21.19 18.78
C PRO A 219 26.97 -22.72 18.91
N ASP A 220 26.41 -23.35 17.88
CA ASP A 220 26.86 -24.62 17.29
C ASP A 220 26.59 -25.98 17.97
N SER A 221 25.45 -26.19 18.62
CA SER A 221 24.97 -27.58 18.71
C SER A 221 23.46 -27.67 18.58
N LEU A 222 22.99 -28.60 17.74
CA LEU A 222 21.57 -28.93 17.42
C LEU A 222 20.97 -28.24 16.17
N LEU A 223 21.72 -28.22 15.07
CA LEU A 223 21.17 -28.03 13.72
C LEU A 223 20.58 -29.35 13.20
N SER A 224 19.30 -29.66 13.49
CA SER A 224 18.63 -30.78 12.79
C SER A 224 17.10 -30.71 12.64
N THR A 225 16.40 -29.64 13.06
CA THR A 225 14.94 -29.53 12.89
C THR A 225 14.46 -28.12 12.58
N ALA A 226 14.97 -27.47 11.52
CA ALA A 226 14.29 -26.30 10.97
C ALA A 226 13.13 -26.80 10.09
N GLY A 227 11.89 -26.42 10.39
CA GLY A 227 10.73 -26.75 9.55
C GLY A 227 10.64 -25.81 8.35
N GLU A 228 10.05 -26.28 7.25
CA GLU A 228 9.74 -25.44 6.08
C GLU A 228 8.31 -24.88 6.19
N GLY A 229 8.15 -23.58 5.92
CA GLY A 229 6.85 -22.89 5.88
C GLY A 229 6.43 -22.27 7.21
N TYR A 230 5.11 -22.14 7.42
CA TYR A 230 4.52 -21.47 8.58
C TYR A 230 3.82 -22.45 9.50
N GLY A 231 3.93 -22.23 10.81
CA GLY A 231 3.15 -22.90 11.84
C GLY A 231 2.04 -21.99 12.35
N GLU A 232 0.97 -22.57 12.88
CA GLU A 232 -0.15 -21.86 13.49
C GLU A 232 -0.53 -22.52 14.82
N LEU A 233 -0.71 -21.72 15.87
CA LEU A 233 -1.26 -22.18 17.14
C LEU A 233 -2.42 -21.28 17.55
N GLN A 234 -3.46 -21.87 18.14
CA GLN A 234 -4.67 -21.16 18.53
C GLN A 234 -4.94 -21.30 20.02
N ALA A 235 -5.53 -20.27 20.61
CA ALA A 235 -6.02 -20.27 21.98
C ALA A 235 -7.18 -19.27 22.15
N SER A 236 -7.94 -19.39 23.23
CA SER A 236 -9.01 -18.45 23.55
C SER A 236 -9.00 -18.06 25.03
N LEU A 237 -9.52 -16.86 25.31
CA LEU A 237 -9.91 -16.47 26.66
C LEU A 237 -11.34 -16.92 26.92
N SER A 238 -11.62 -17.32 28.15
CA SER A 238 -12.99 -17.66 28.56
C SER A 238 -13.95 -16.47 28.36
N ASN A 239 -15.24 -16.77 28.20
CA ASN A 239 -16.31 -15.76 28.14
C ASN A 239 -16.26 -14.77 29.31
N SER A 240 -16.00 -15.25 30.54
CA SER A 240 -15.95 -14.41 31.73
C SER A 240 -14.77 -13.45 31.72
N THR A 241 -13.57 -13.92 31.35
CA THR A 241 -12.37 -13.09 31.23
C THR A 241 -12.53 -12.06 30.12
N THR A 242 -13.07 -12.48 28.96
CA THR A 242 -13.34 -11.59 27.82
C THR A 242 -14.30 -10.47 28.19
N ALA A 243 -15.42 -10.80 28.86
CA ALA A 243 -16.40 -9.81 29.32
C ALA A 243 -15.80 -8.85 30.37
N ALA A 244 -14.98 -9.35 31.29
CA ALA A 244 -14.30 -8.52 32.29
C ALA A 244 -13.35 -7.52 31.64
N LEU A 245 -12.53 -7.96 30.68
CA LEU A 245 -11.65 -7.07 29.91
C LEU A 245 -12.44 -6.03 29.11
N LYS A 246 -13.52 -6.42 28.42
CA LYS A 246 -14.43 -5.49 27.71
C LYS A 246 -15.00 -4.42 28.66
N SER A 247 -15.38 -4.81 29.87
CA SER A 247 -15.88 -3.88 30.89
C SER A 247 -14.78 -2.91 31.36
N LEU A 248 -13.57 -3.40 31.62
CA LEU A 248 -12.44 -2.59 32.04
C LEU A 248 -12.04 -1.56 30.98
N VAL A 249 -11.88 -1.96 29.71
CA VAL A 249 -11.52 -1.02 28.63
C VAL A 249 -12.60 0.04 28.44
N ARG A 250 -13.89 -0.32 28.59
CA ARG A 250 -15.01 0.65 28.57
C ARG A 250 -14.96 1.62 29.74
N GLN A 251 -14.68 1.14 30.96
CA GLN A 251 -14.55 1.97 32.15
C GLN A 251 -13.42 2.99 31.99
N HIS A 252 -12.30 2.58 31.40
CA HIS A 252 -11.13 3.43 31.14
C HIS A 252 -11.18 4.18 29.81
N LYS A 253 -12.28 4.10 29.05
CA LYS A 253 -12.51 4.83 27.78
C LYS A 253 -11.45 4.57 26.70
N ILE A 254 -10.92 3.34 26.64
CA ILE A 254 -10.03 2.87 25.57
C ILE A 254 -10.68 1.73 24.78
N THR A 255 -10.07 1.34 23.66
CA THR A 255 -10.56 0.20 22.86
C THR A 255 -9.92 -1.11 23.31
N PHE A 256 -10.59 -2.23 23.05
CA PHE A 256 -10.02 -3.56 23.25
C PHE A 256 -8.75 -3.76 22.40
N ASN A 257 -8.73 -3.26 21.16
CA ASN A 257 -7.54 -3.30 20.30
C ASN A 257 -6.34 -2.57 20.95
N THR A 258 -6.56 -1.40 21.56
CA THR A 258 -5.51 -0.67 22.29
C THR A 258 -4.93 -1.50 23.45
N LEU A 259 -5.77 -2.21 24.20
CA LEU A 259 -5.32 -3.12 25.25
C LEU A 259 -4.43 -4.23 24.67
N ILE A 260 -4.85 -4.87 23.58
CA ILE A 260 -4.08 -5.94 22.93
C ILE A 260 -2.74 -5.41 22.40
N GLN A 261 -2.73 -4.25 21.75
CA GLN A 261 -1.50 -3.60 21.28
C GLN A 261 -0.54 -3.28 22.43
N GLY A 262 -1.05 -2.78 23.57
CA GLY A 262 -0.25 -2.53 24.76
C GLY A 262 0.33 -3.82 25.36
N VAL A 263 -0.47 -4.87 25.51
CA VAL A 263 0.03 -6.16 26.02
C VAL A 263 1.08 -6.75 25.07
N TRP A 264 0.90 -6.61 23.76
CA TRP A 264 1.87 -7.06 22.77
C TRP A 264 3.18 -6.26 22.86
N ALA A 265 3.10 -4.94 22.93
CA ALA A 265 4.25 -4.05 23.12
C ALA A 265 5.02 -4.39 24.40
N LEU A 266 4.31 -4.62 25.50
CA LEU A 266 4.89 -5.01 26.77
C LEU A 266 5.67 -6.32 26.64
N LEU A 267 5.07 -7.33 25.99
CA LEU A 267 5.69 -8.62 25.77
C LEU A 267 6.95 -8.52 24.91
N LEU A 268 6.89 -7.81 23.77
CA LEU A 268 8.04 -7.57 22.89
C LEU A 268 9.15 -6.80 23.60
N SER A 269 8.80 -5.81 24.42
CA SER A 269 9.77 -5.06 25.23
C SER A 269 10.50 -5.96 26.22
N ARG A 270 9.81 -6.96 26.78
CA ARG A 270 10.46 -7.96 27.66
C ARG A 270 11.39 -8.88 26.88
N TYR A 271 10.96 -9.35 25.71
CA TYR A 271 11.74 -10.29 24.91
C TYR A 271 12.99 -9.65 24.28
N SER A 272 12.87 -8.41 23.83
CA SER A 272 13.99 -7.63 23.29
C SER A 272 14.89 -7.03 24.38
N ASN A 273 14.41 -6.93 25.62
CA ASN A 273 15.00 -6.11 26.68
C ASN A 273 15.18 -4.63 26.28
N ILE A 274 14.34 -4.12 25.37
CA ILE A 274 14.34 -2.73 24.92
C ILE A 274 13.00 -2.10 25.27
N ALA A 275 13.01 -0.88 25.81
CA ALA A 275 11.78 -0.18 26.20
C ALA A 275 11.01 0.42 25.02
N ASP A 276 11.71 0.74 23.92
CA ASP A 276 11.15 1.35 22.72
C ASP A 276 10.99 0.30 21.62
N VAL A 277 9.75 -0.14 21.39
CA VAL A 277 9.46 -1.24 20.47
C VAL A 277 8.61 -0.78 19.29
N VAL A 278 8.84 -1.39 18.13
CA VAL A 278 8.05 -1.22 16.91
C VAL A 278 7.59 -2.57 16.41
N PHE A 279 6.30 -2.69 16.16
CA PHE A 279 5.68 -3.83 15.50
C PHE A 279 4.66 -3.34 14.47
N GLY A 280 4.31 -4.17 13.50
CA GLY A 280 3.28 -3.85 12.53
C GLY A 280 1.89 -3.99 13.14
N ILE A 281 0.98 -3.11 12.75
CA ILE A 281 -0.45 -3.27 12.96
C ILE A 281 -1.16 -3.29 11.62
N THR A 282 -2.24 -4.06 11.52
CA THR A 282 -3.16 -3.96 10.37
C THR A 282 -4.26 -2.97 10.68
N VAL A 283 -4.41 -1.98 9.82
CA VAL A 283 -5.47 -0.97 9.88
C VAL A 283 -6.51 -1.24 8.79
N SER A 284 -7.74 -0.77 9.00
CA SER A 284 -8.83 -1.01 8.05
C SER A 284 -8.61 -0.33 6.71
N GLY A 285 -7.97 0.85 6.71
CA GLY A 285 -7.78 1.67 5.53
C GLY A 285 -9.07 2.17 4.86
N ARG A 286 -10.23 2.06 5.54
CA ARG A 286 -11.54 2.56 5.07
C ARG A 286 -11.81 3.95 5.67
N PRO A 287 -11.58 5.04 4.92
CA PRO A 287 -11.57 6.37 5.49
C PRO A 287 -12.98 6.97 5.54
N VAL A 288 -13.31 7.64 6.64
CA VAL A 288 -14.65 8.19 6.91
C VAL A 288 -15.07 9.28 5.89
N ASN A 289 -14.10 9.96 5.27
CA ASN A 289 -14.35 10.98 4.24
C ASN A 289 -14.55 10.40 2.84
N LEU A 290 -14.42 9.08 2.65
CA LEU A 290 -14.80 8.40 1.41
C LEU A 290 -16.20 7.81 1.58
N ILE A 291 -17.19 8.51 1.05
CA ILE A 291 -18.60 8.09 1.09
C ILE A 291 -18.75 6.68 0.49
N GLY A 292 -19.36 5.75 1.24
CA GLY A 292 -19.58 4.38 0.81
C GLY A 292 -18.36 3.46 0.92
N SER A 293 -17.30 3.88 1.63
CA SER A 293 -16.11 3.04 1.82
C SER A 293 -16.42 1.74 2.57
N GLU A 294 -17.41 1.73 3.45
CA GLU A 294 -17.86 0.58 4.25
C GLU A 294 -18.52 -0.54 3.43
N SER A 295 -19.09 -0.23 2.26
CA SER A 295 -19.74 -1.19 1.36
C SER A 295 -18.95 -1.47 0.09
N MET A 296 -17.83 -0.76 -0.13
CA MET A 296 -16.97 -0.94 -1.28
C MET A 296 -16.15 -2.23 -1.17
N ILE A 297 -16.12 -3.02 -2.25
CA ILE A 297 -15.28 -4.22 -2.35
C ILE A 297 -13.91 -3.85 -2.91
N GLY A 298 -12.84 -4.25 -2.21
CA GLY A 298 -11.45 -4.03 -2.62
C GLY A 298 -10.46 -4.24 -1.47
N LEU A 299 -9.17 -4.08 -1.74
CA LEU A 299 -8.12 -4.21 -0.72
C LEU A 299 -7.86 -2.87 -0.02
N PHE A 300 -8.53 -2.63 1.11
CA PHE A 300 -8.36 -1.39 1.88
C PHE A 300 -7.28 -1.50 2.95
N ILE A 301 -7.13 -2.69 3.54
CA ILE A 301 -6.21 -2.87 4.65
C ILE A 301 -4.80 -2.38 4.33
N ASN A 302 -4.13 -1.89 5.36
CA ASN A 302 -2.74 -1.48 5.27
C ASN A 302 -1.99 -1.99 6.51
N SER A 303 -0.69 -2.25 6.36
CA SER A 303 0.18 -2.65 7.46
C SER A 303 1.15 -1.52 7.77
N LEU A 304 1.02 -0.94 8.96
CA LEU A 304 1.77 0.24 9.38
C LEU A 304 2.51 -0.03 10.69
N PRO A 305 3.66 0.61 10.92
CA PRO A 305 4.38 0.46 12.18
C PRO A 305 3.61 1.16 13.31
N LEU A 306 3.56 0.52 14.47
CA LEU A 306 3.16 1.12 15.73
C LEU A 306 4.36 1.11 16.66
N ARG A 307 4.85 2.30 17.00
CA ARG A 307 5.95 2.50 17.95
C ARG A 307 5.39 2.76 19.34
N ILE A 308 5.81 1.97 20.32
CA ILE A 308 5.38 2.11 21.70
C ILE A 308 6.59 2.12 22.62
N LYS A 309 6.66 3.14 23.48
CA LYS A 309 7.62 3.22 24.57
C LYS A 309 6.99 2.66 25.84
N VAL A 310 7.59 1.61 26.39
CA VAL A 310 7.18 0.97 27.64
C VAL A 310 7.88 1.65 28.80
N THR A 311 7.13 2.30 29.69
CA THR A 311 7.66 2.96 30.89
C THR A 311 7.35 2.11 32.13
N PRO A 312 8.31 1.35 32.70
CA PRO A 312 8.01 0.36 33.74
C PRO A 312 7.35 0.91 35.01
N SER A 313 7.53 2.19 35.31
CA SER A 313 6.95 2.87 36.47
C SER A 313 5.56 3.45 36.23
N ALA A 314 5.07 3.45 34.99
CA ALA A 314 3.78 4.05 34.64
C ALA A 314 2.59 3.15 35.01
N SER A 315 1.48 3.76 35.40
CA SER A 315 0.20 3.06 35.54
C SER A 315 -0.20 2.43 34.21
N LEU A 316 -0.68 1.17 34.23
CA LEU A 316 -1.14 0.47 33.04
C LEU A 316 -2.17 1.30 32.26
N TRP A 317 -3.16 1.87 32.95
CA TRP A 317 -4.26 2.57 32.30
C TRP A 317 -3.86 3.93 31.74
N SER A 318 -2.97 4.67 32.40
CA SER A 318 -2.46 5.92 31.83
C SER A 318 -1.65 5.64 30.57
N TRP A 319 -0.79 4.62 30.62
CA TRP A 319 0.02 4.22 29.48
C TRP A 319 -0.83 3.73 28.29
N LEU A 320 -1.88 2.95 28.54
CA LEU A 320 -2.84 2.55 27.50
C LEU A 320 -3.63 3.75 26.94
N GLN A 321 -3.91 4.77 27.75
CA GLN A 321 -4.54 6.01 27.28
C GLN A 321 -3.63 6.80 26.34
N ASP A 322 -2.32 6.81 26.59
CA ASP A 322 -1.33 7.42 25.70
C ASP A 322 -1.30 6.68 24.35
N ILE A 323 -1.30 5.33 24.37
CA ILE A 323 -1.37 4.51 23.16
C ILE A 323 -2.69 4.75 22.40
N TYR A 324 -3.81 4.88 23.12
CA TYR A 324 -5.10 5.20 22.51
C TYR A 324 -5.06 6.56 21.79
N THR A 325 -4.50 7.58 22.44
CA THR A 325 -4.37 8.93 21.89
C THR A 325 -3.47 8.93 20.64
N HIS A 326 -2.34 8.22 20.70
CA HIS A 326 -1.45 8.07 19.54
C HIS A 326 -2.14 7.36 18.37
N ASN A 327 -2.92 6.30 18.63
CA ASN A 327 -3.70 5.63 17.58
C ASN A 327 -4.74 6.54 16.92
N LEU A 328 -5.33 7.51 17.66
CA LEU A 328 -6.26 8.48 17.06
C LEU A 328 -5.55 9.42 16.09
N GLU A 329 -4.30 9.79 16.35
CA GLU A 329 -3.47 10.56 15.42
C GLU A 329 -3.07 9.71 14.21
N LEU A 330 -2.59 8.47 14.43
CA LEU A 330 -2.19 7.54 13.39
C LEU A 330 -3.32 7.29 12.37
N ARG A 331 -4.58 7.22 12.83
CA ARG A 331 -5.78 7.06 11.98
C ARG A 331 -5.85 8.05 10.82
N GLN A 332 -5.39 9.27 11.01
CA GLN A 332 -5.41 10.31 9.97
C GLN A 332 -4.43 10.03 8.84
N TYR A 333 -3.49 9.10 9.04
CA TYR A 333 -2.41 8.77 8.12
C TYR A 333 -2.42 7.29 7.72
N GLU A 334 -3.52 6.56 7.94
CA GLU A 334 -3.63 5.13 7.56
C GLU A 334 -3.44 4.86 6.07
N TYR A 335 -3.65 5.89 5.22
CA TYR A 335 -3.41 5.83 3.78
C TYR A 335 -1.91 5.77 3.39
N SER A 336 -1.00 5.94 4.36
CA SER A 336 0.42 6.08 4.09
C SER A 336 1.00 4.83 3.42
N PRO A 337 1.73 4.95 2.31
CA PRO A 337 2.41 3.82 1.69
C PRO A 337 3.42 3.17 2.65
N ALA A 338 3.24 1.91 3.04
CA ALA A 338 4.13 1.23 3.99
C ALA A 338 5.62 1.28 3.57
N GLY A 339 5.89 1.18 2.26
CA GLY A 339 7.24 1.32 1.69
C GLY A 339 7.84 2.72 1.83
N GLN A 340 7.03 3.78 1.82
CA GLN A 340 7.51 5.15 2.09
C GLN A 340 7.71 5.39 3.59
N VAL A 341 6.82 4.84 4.44
CA VAL A 341 7.00 4.91 5.90
C VAL A 341 8.33 4.30 6.32
N TYR A 342 8.76 3.20 5.68
CA TYR A 342 10.10 2.65 5.86
C TYR A 342 11.20 3.67 5.50
N GLN A 343 11.11 4.35 4.36
CA GLN A 343 12.09 5.35 3.95
C GLN A 343 12.12 6.62 4.80
N TRP A 344 10.99 6.96 5.41
CA TRP A 344 10.89 8.08 6.35
C TRP A 344 11.43 7.73 7.74
N SER A 345 11.75 6.46 8.00
CA SER A 345 12.39 6.00 9.23
C SER A 345 13.91 6.15 9.20
N GLU A 346 14.55 6.03 10.38
CA GLU A 346 16.01 6.06 10.53
C GLU A 346 16.62 4.65 10.60
N ILE A 347 15.87 3.62 10.19
CA ILE A 347 16.36 2.24 10.07
C ILE A 347 17.41 2.15 8.95
N GLN A 348 18.50 1.43 9.20
CA GLN A 348 19.54 1.18 8.21
C GLN A 348 19.06 0.24 7.10
N GLY A 349 19.56 0.45 5.87
CA GLY A 349 19.24 -0.37 4.71
C GLY A 349 19.46 -1.86 4.96
N GLY A 350 18.47 -2.68 4.60
CA GLY A 350 18.50 -4.13 4.76
C GLY A 350 17.86 -4.67 6.05
N LEU A 351 17.61 -3.83 7.06
CA LEU A 351 16.84 -4.20 8.25
C LEU A 351 15.35 -3.96 8.03
N SER A 352 14.49 -4.86 8.53
CA SER A 352 13.03 -4.63 8.52
C SER A 352 12.63 -3.64 9.63
N LEU A 353 11.67 -2.74 9.38
CA LEU A 353 11.19 -1.82 10.41
C LEU A 353 10.54 -2.57 11.60
N TYR A 354 9.92 -3.71 11.32
CA TYR A 354 9.39 -4.63 12.32
C TYR A 354 9.37 -6.07 11.78
N GLU A 355 9.50 -7.04 12.68
CA GLU A 355 9.48 -8.47 12.34
C GLU A 355 8.22 -9.19 12.85
N SER A 356 7.40 -8.50 13.64
CA SER A 356 6.11 -8.99 14.10
C SER A 356 4.95 -8.14 13.63
N LEU A 357 3.80 -8.77 13.41
CA LEU A 357 2.55 -8.15 12.99
C LEU A 357 1.43 -8.49 13.97
N LEU A 358 0.63 -7.50 14.35
CA LEU A 358 -0.61 -7.67 15.10
C LEU A 358 -1.79 -7.35 14.18
N VAL A 359 -2.67 -8.32 14.01
CA VAL A 359 -3.89 -8.22 13.21
C VAL A 359 -5.08 -8.30 14.16
N PHE A 360 -5.88 -7.25 14.20
CA PHE A 360 -7.11 -7.22 14.98
C PHE A 360 -8.30 -7.32 14.03
N GLU A 361 -8.89 -8.51 13.94
CA GLU A 361 -10.02 -8.80 13.05
C GLU A 361 -11.31 -8.27 13.69
N ASN A 362 -11.79 -7.15 13.15
CA ASN A 362 -13.07 -6.54 13.48
C ASN A 362 -14.11 -6.80 12.38
N TYR A 363 -14.10 -7.99 11.78
CA TYR A 363 -15.06 -8.32 10.74
C TYR A 363 -16.33 -8.87 11.41
N PRO A 364 -17.47 -8.16 11.36
CA PRO A 364 -18.74 -8.79 11.63
C PRO A 364 -19.02 -9.74 10.47
N ILE A 365 -18.75 -11.03 10.64
CA ILE A 365 -19.63 -11.99 9.96
C ILE A 365 -20.92 -11.86 10.75
N ASP A 366 -21.86 -11.10 10.19
CA ASP A 366 -23.11 -10.84 10.87
C ASP A 366 -23.80 -12.20 11.11
N ASP A 367 -23.99 -12.56 12.39
CA ASP A 367 -24.68 -13.78 12.79
C ASP A 367 -26.07 -13.88 12.14
N SER A 368 -26.65 -12.75 11.73
CA SER A 368 -27.91 -12.70 10.97
C SER A 368 -27.83 -13.40 9.60
N ILE A 369 -26.65 -13.42 8.96
CA ILE A 369 -26.37 -14.13 7.69
C ILE A 369 -26.39 -15.65 7.93
N LEU A 370 -25.92 -16.08 9.09
CA LEU A 370 -25.81 -17.48 9.48
C LEU A 370 -27.15 -18.08 9.92
N GLN A 371 -28.13 -17.22 10.27
CA GLN A 371 -29.38 -17.61 10.92
C GLN A 371 -30.61 -16.88 10.39
N SER A 372 -30.68 -16.58 9.09
CA SER A 372 -31.93 -16.06 8.52
C SER A 372 -32.96 -17.20 8.41
N PRO A 373 -34.10 -17.13 9.11
CA PRO A 373 -35.11 -18.20 9.10
C PRO A 373 -35.77 -18.42 7.73
N ASP A 374 -35.61 -17.46 6.80
CA ASP A 374 -36.15 -17.51 5.44
C ASP A 374 -35.17 -18.11 4.41
N LEU A 375 -33.96 -18.51 4.82
CA LEU A 375 -32.97 -19.15 3.95
C LEU A 375 -33.14 -20.67 3.93
N GLU A 376 -33.22 -21.27 2.73
CA GLU A 376 -33.18 -22.72 2.55
C GLU A 376 -31.81 -23.33 2.90
N ILE A 377 -30.78 -22.49 3.05
CA ILE A 377 -29.39 -22.88 3.35
C ILE A 377 -28.86 -22.08 4.53
N ASN A 378 -28.35 -22.78 5.53
CA ASN A 378 -27.68 -22.20 6.69
C ASN A 378 -26.17 -22.36 6.56
N ILE A 379 -25.42 -21.30 6.83
CA ILE A 379 -23.96 -21.32 6.81
C ILE A 379 -23.45 -21.55 8.23
N SER A 380 -22.52 -22.49 8.39
CA SER A 380 -21.87 -22.77 9.67
C SER A 380 -20.37 -23.05 9.49
N ASN A 381 -19.64 -23.18 10.61
CA ASN A 381 -18.23 -23.56 10.63
C ASN A 381 -17.36 -22.70 9.70
N ILE A 382 -17.54 -21.38 9.74
CA ILE A 382 -16.72 -20.47 8.95
C ILE A 382 -15.35 -20.36 9.60
N TYR A 383 -14.31 -20.59 8.81
CA TYR A 383 -12.94 -20.34 9.21
C TYR A 383 -12.10 -19.95 8.00
N THR A 384 -11.08 -19.13 8.26
CA THR A 384 -10.11 -18.71 7.25
C THR A 384 -8.80 -19.47 7.49
N LYS A 385 -8.15 -19.93 6.42
CA LYS A 385 -6.82 -20.52 6.44
C LYS A 385 -5.94 -19.85 5.40
N GLY A 386 -4.63 -19.90 5.62
CA GLY A 386 -3.67 -19.47 4.61
C GLY A 386 -3.21 -18.02 4.69
N SER A 387 -3.43 -17.34 5.80
CA SER A 387 -2.81 -16.03 6.10
C SER A 387 -1.30 -16.16 6.32
N GLN A 388 -0.57 -16.66 5.33
CA GLN A 388 0.88 -16.68 5.31
C GLN A 388 1.35 -15.24 5.09
N THR A 389 1.93 -14.68 6.14
CA THR A 389 2.48 -13.33 6.13
C THR A 389 3.99 -13.40 6.01
N GLN A 390 4.62 -12.37 5.45
CA GLN A 390 6.09 -12.26 5.37
C GLN A 390 6.80 -12.12 6.74
N TYR A 391 6.05 -12.05 7.85
CA TYR A 391 6.57 -11.72 9.17
C TYR A 391 7.01 -12.97 9.93
N ALA A 392 8.00 -12.82 10.82
CA ALA A 392 8.49 -13.94 11.64
C ALA A 392 7.40 -14.46 12.57
N LEU A 393 6.58 -13.54 13.06
CA LEU A 393 5.57 -13.79 14.06
C LEU A 393 4.37 -12.86 13.82
N THR A 394 3.20 -13.43 13.63
CA THR A 394 1.94 -12.70 13.49
C THR A 394 0.98 -13.15 14.57
N ILE A 395 0.37 -12.21 15.29
CA ILE A 395 -0.74 -12.50 16.21
C ILE A 395 -2.04 -11.98 15.59
N LEU A 396 -3.00 -12.86 15.38
CA LEU A 396 -4.35 -12.56 14.94
C LEU A 396 -5.27 -12.61 16.15
N VAL A 397 -6.16 -11.62 16.26
CA VAL A 397 -7.11 -11.50 17.36
C VAL A 397 -8.50 -11.30 16.80
N SER A 398 -9.44 -12.14 17.20
CA SER A 398 -10.87 -11.98 16.91
C SER A 398 -11.67 -11.96 18.21
N VAL A 399 -12.66 -11.06 18.29
CA VAL A 399 -13.38 -10.79 19.53
C VAL A 399 -14.89 -10.90 19.33
N GLU A 400 -15.45 -12.03 19.75
CA GLU A 400 -16.90 -12.30 19.76
C GLU A 400 -17.41 -12.41 21.21
N ALA A 401 -18.12 -13.49 21.55
CA ALA A 401 -18.39 -13.87 22.94
C ALA A 401 -17.07 -14.22 23.67
N GLU A 402 -16.24 -15.04 23.02
CA GLU A 402 -14.86 -15.34 23.43
C GLU A 402 -13.87 -14.53 22.61
N CYS A 403 -12.75 -14.16 23.22
CA CYS A 403 -11.61 -13.59 22.51
C CYS A 403 -10.69 -14.73 22.06
N LYS A 404 -10.56 -14.93 20.75
CA LYS A 404 -9.71 -15.96 20.15
C LYS A 404 -8.42 -15.33 19.64
N PHE A 405 -7.34 -16.09 19.73
CA PHE A 405 -6.00 -15.72 19.34
C PHE A 405 -5.42 -16.80 18.45
N SER A 406 -4.82 -16.41 17.33
CA SER A 406 -3.98 -17.28 16.52
C SER A 406 -2.58 -16.67 16.41
N ILE A 407 -1.55 -17.47 16.63
CA ILE A 407 -0.16 -17.08 16.40
C ILE A 407 0.37 -17.84 15.20
N ILE A 408 0.68 -17.10 14.13
CA ILE A 408 1.29 -17.62 12.91
C ILE A 408 2.78 -17.29 12.96
N TYR A 409 3.64 -18.27 12.72
CA TYR A 409 5.08 -18.08 12.86
C TYR A 409 5.85 -18.80 11.76
N ASP A 410 6.93 -18.18 11.30
CA ASP A 410 7.87 -18.75 10.33
C ASP A 410 8.69 -19.84 11.02
N GLN A 411 8.52 -21.10 10.62
CA GLN A 411 9.16 -22.27 11.25
C GLN A 411 10.69 -22.28 11.08
N TYR A 412 11.22 -21.48 10.16
CA TYR A 412 12.66 -21.30 9.98
C TYR A 412 13.25 -20.36 11.05
N ARG A 413 12.49 -19.33 11.45
CA ARG A 413 12.94 -18.25 12.35
C ARG A 413 12.47 -18.45 13.79
N PHE A 414 11.34 -19.15 13.97
CA PHE A 414 10.61 -19.27 15.23
C PHE A 414 10.13 -20.72 15.41
N ASP A 415 10.47 -21.38 16.51
CA ASP A 415 10.01 -22.75 16.76
C ASP A 415 8.63 -22.80 17.43
N SER A 416 7.99 -23.97 17.36
CA SER A 416 6.63 -24.20 17.88
C SER A 416 6.53 -24.09 19.40
N ILE A 417 7.59 -24.41 20.13
CA ILE A 417 7.62 -24.34 21.60
C ILE A 417 7.60 -22.87 22.01
N ASN A 418 8.46 -22.07 21.41
CA ASN A 418 8.54 -20.63 21.63
C ASN A 418 7.27 -19.91 21.16
N ALA A 419 6.63 -20.37 20.08
CA ALA A 419 5.34 -19.82 19.63
C ALA A 419 4.24 -20.05 20.68
N ASN A 420 4.17 -21.27 21.21
CA ASN A 420 3.23 -21.62 22.26
C ASN A 420 3.50 -20.84 23.57
N LEU A 421 4.78 -20.69 23.95
CA LEU A 421 5.16 -19.90 25.12
C LEU A 421 4.75 -18.43 24.96
N THR A 422 5.01 -17.84 23.79
CA THR A 422 4.61 -16.46 23.47
C THR A 422 3.10 -16.27 23.61
N LEU A 423 2.31 -17.19 23.03
CA LEU A 423 0.86 -17.17 23.12
C LEU A 423 0.38 -17.31 24.57
N LYS A 424 0.95 -18.24 25.35
CA LYS A 424 0.60 -18.42 26.77
C LYS A 424 0.97 -17.21 27.63
N SER A 425 2.14 -16.61 27.42
CA SER A 425 2.56 -15.40 28.12
C SER A 425 1.63 -14.23 27.81
N PHE A 426 1.20 -14.09 26.55
CA PHE A 426 0.24 -13.08 26.13
C PHE A 426 -1.11 -13.23 26.85
N LEU A 427 -1.67 -14.44 26.88
CA LEU A 427 -2.92 -14.73 27.61
C LEU A 427 -2.79 -14.50 29.10
N PHE A 428 -1.68 -14.94 29.71
CA PHE A 428 -1.44 -14.78 31.14
C PHE A 428 -1.37 -13.31 31.57
N LEU A 429 -0.80 -12.44 30.72
CA LEU A 429 -0.82 -10.99 30.96
C LEU A 429 -2.25 -10.43 30.96
N LEU A 430 -3.09 -10.85 30.01
CA LEU A 430 -4.50 -10.44 29.95
C LEU A 430 -5.29 -10.91 31.17
N GLU A 431 -5.13 -12.16 31.58
CA GLU A 431 -5.75 -12.70 32.79
C GLU A 431 -5.28 -11.97 34.05
N SER A 432 -4.00 -11.61 34.11
CA SER A 432 -3.44 -10.86 35.23
C SER A 432 -4.02 -9.45 35.37
N ILE A 433 -4.37 -8.79 34.26
CA ILE A 433 -5.03 -7.48 34.26
C ILE A 433 -6.46 -7.58 34.81
N VAL A 434 -7.13 -8.72 34.63
CA VAL A 434 -8.45 -8.97 35.24
C VAL A 434 -8.33 -9.24 36.74
N ALA A 435 -7.31 -9.99 37.15
CA ALA A 435 -7.09 -10.37 38.54
C ALA A 435 -6.72 -9.16 39.42
N ASP A 436 -5.94 -8.22 38.90
CA ASP A 436 -5.58 -6.98 39.59
C ASP A 436 -5.82 -5.78 38.67
N LYS A 437 -6.73 -4.90 39.09
CA LYS A 437 -7.26 -3.80 38.26
C LYS A 437 -6.45 -2.52 38.40
N GLN A 438 -5.51 -2.42 39.35
CA GLN A 438 -4.71 -1.21 39.60
C GLN A 438 -3.21 -1.46 39.41
N VAL A 439 -2.87 -2.36 38.49
CA VAL A 439 -1.51 -2.84 38.29
C VAL A 439 -0.63 -1.78 37.63
N ASN A 440 0.61 -1.69 38.10
CA ASN A 440 1.70 -0.96 37.44
C ASN A 440 2.50 -1.91 36.52
N LEU A 441 3.04 -1.40 35.42
CA LEU A 441 3.77 -2.21 34.41
C LEU A 441 4.94 -3.01 35.00
N ALA A 442 5.54 -2.55 36.09
CA ALA A 442 6.57 -3.29 36.82
C ALA A 442 6.05 -4.60 37.46
N MET A 443 4.82 -4.65 37.97
CA MET A 443 4.28 -5.87 38.59
C MET A 443 3.89 -6.92 37.54
N LEU A 444 3.45 -6.49 36.35
CA LEU A 444 3.27 -7.42 35.22
C LEU A 444 4.61 -7.96 34.69
N LYS A 445 5.73 -7.28 34.95
CA LYS A 445 7.08 -7.72 34.55
C LYS A 445 7.49 -9.03 35.23
N GLU A 446 7.20 -9.17 36.53
CA GLU A 446 7.69 -10.29 37.36
C GLU A 446 7.02 -11.63 37.01
N LYS A 447 5.96 -11.56 36.21
CA LYS A 447 5.10 -12.67 35.81
C LYS A 447 5.57 -13.44 34.57
N ILE A 448 6.64 -12.98 33.91
CA ILE A 448 7.29 -13.65 32.78
C ILE A 448 8.74 -13.97 33.15
N SER A 449 9.07 -15.25 33.32
CA SER A 449 10.41 -15.69 33.73
C SER A 449 11.44 -15.52 32.58
N PRO A 450 12.73 -15.26 32.86
CA PRO A 450 13.77 -15.15 31.82
C PRO A 450 13.89 -16.38 30.91
N HIS A 451 13.55 -17.57 31.42
CA HIS A 451 13.50 -18.82 30.65
C HIS A 451 12.30 -18.94 29.70
N GLN A 452 11.36 -17.99 29.74
CA GLN A 452 10.19 -17.91 28.84
C GLN A 452 10.40 -16.91 27.70
N ILE A 453 11.61 -16.34 27.56
CA ILE A 453 11.94 -15.45 26.45
C ILE A 453 12.19 -16.32 25.22
N PRO A 454 11.40 -16.17 24.14
CA PRO A 454 11.57 -16.93 22.92
C PRO A 454 12.94 -16.65 22.30
N TYR A 455 13.58 -17.71 21.80
CA TYR A 455 14.77 -17.61 20.98
C TYR A 455 14.35 -17.48 19.53
N ILE A 456 14.69 -16.37 18.88
CA ILE A 456 14.60 -16.28 17.42
C ILE A 456 15.95 -16.64 16.84
N ARG A 457 15.94 -17.61 15.93
CA ARG A 457 17.08 -17.78 15.03
C ARG A 457 17.16 -16.50 14.21
N PRO A 458 18.24 -15.71 14.35
CA PRO A 458 18.46 -14.62 13.42
C PRO A 458 18.37 -15.20 12.03
N LYS A 459 17.82 -14.45 11.08
CA LYS A 459 18.16 -14.72 9.69
C LYS A 459 19.67 -14.52 9.63
N LEU A 460 20.44 -15.60 9.79
CA LEU A 460 21.77 -15.61 9.25
C LEU A 460 21.49 -15.33 7.78
N ASN A 461 21.83 -14.13 7.33
CA ASN A 461 22.46 -14.04 6.02
C ASN A 461 23.71 -14.91 6.16
N SER A 462 23.56 -16.24 6.07
CA SER A 462 24.65 -17.19 5.99
C SER A 462 25.44 -16.93 4.71
N LYS A 463 24.85 -16.20 3.76
CA LYS A 463 25.58 -15.52 2.71
C LYS A 463 26.53 -14.41 3.22
N ASN A 464 26.22 -13.56 4.19
CA ASN A 464 27.16 -12.48 4.60
C ASN A 464 28.44 -12.99 5.29
N GLN A 465 28.47 -14.24 5.77
CA GLN A 465 29.67 -14.85 6.35
C GLN A 465 30.37 -15.84 5.41
N GLU A 466 29.66 -16.53 4.50
CA GLU A 466 30.28 -17.33 3.43
C GLU A 466 30.61 -16.53 2.15
N LEU A 467 30.04 -15.32 1.96
CA LEU A 467 30.37 -14.40 0.87
C LEU A 467 31.76 -13.78 1.02
N LYS A 468 32.44 -13.93 2.17
CA LYS A 468 33.84 -13.53 2.25
C LYS A 468 34.77 -14.44 1.42
N ASP A 469 34.33 -15.66 1.08
CA ASP A 469 35.17 -16.64 0.38
C ASP A 469 34.70 -16.96 -1.05
N ASN A 470 33.64 -16.30 -1.56
CA ASN A 470 33.18 -16.50 -2.95
C ASN A 470 32.44 -15.29 -3.57
N VAL A 471 32.92 -14.05 -3.34
CA VAL A 471 32.48 -12.91 -4.16
C VAL A 471 32.93 -13.16 -5.61
N SER A 472 31.99 -13.59 -6.46
CA SER A 472 32.22 -13.56 -7.89
C SER A 472 32.25 -12.10 -8.32
N ASN A 473 33.46 -11.59 -8.51
CA ASN A 473 33.69 -10.22 -8.95
C ASN A 473 33.09 -10.00 -10.34
N PRO A 474 32.66 -8.77 -10.65
CA PRO A 474 32.28 -8.38 -12.00
C PRO A 474 33.30 -8.87 -13.03
N CYS A 475 32.84 -9.58 -14.05
CA CYS A 475 33.68 -10.11 -15.12
C CYS A 475 33.64 -9.21 -16.37
N ASN A 476 32.71 -8.26 -16.44
CA ASN A 476 32.60 -7.30 -17.54
C ASN A 476 32.18 -5.89 -17.06
N ALA A 477 32.32 -4.91 -17.97
CA ALA A 477 32.06 -3.50 -17.66
C ALA A 477 30.60 -3.21 -17.27
N VAL A 478 29.63 -3.97 -17.81
CA VAL A 478 28.21 -3.83 -17.47
C VAL A 478 27.97 -4.27 -16.03
N GLU A 479 28.53 -5.42 -15.65
CA GLU A 479 28.47 -5.95 -14.29
C GLU A 479 29.17 -5.03 -13.27
N GLU A 480 30.29 -4.39 -13.63
CA GLU A 480 30.98 -3.43 -12.74
C GLU A 480 30.11 -2.20 -12.44
N ILE A 481 29.49 -1.65 -13.47
CA ILE A 481 28.61 -0.49 -13.34
C ILE A 481 27.36 -0.86 -12.54
N LEU A 482 26.73 -2.00 -12.86
CA LEU A 482 25.57 -2.49 -12.12
C LEU A 482 25.90 -2.77 -10.65
N SER A 483 27.08 -3.32 -10.36
CA SER A 483 27.54 -3.54 -8.99
C SER A 483 27.61 -2.23 -8.20
N LYS A 484 28.15 -1.16 -8.79
CA LYS A 484 28.18 0.18 -8.17
C LYS A 484 26.78 0.77 -7.94
N ILE A 485 25.88 0.62 -8.92
CA ILE A 485 24.50 1.08 -8.79
C ILE A 485 23.81 0.31 -7.65
N TRP A 486 23.99 -1.00 -7.56
CA TRP A 486 23.38 -1.82 -6.51
C TRP A 486 23.93 -1.55 -5.12
N THR A 487 25.25 -1.41 -4.96
CA THR A 487 25.82 -1.07 -3.65
C THR A 487 25.29 0.27 -3.16
N GLN A 488 25.16 1.25 -4.05
CA GLN A 488 24.60 2.56 -3.73
C GLN A 488 23.10 2.49 -3.39
N VAL A 489 22.30 1.76 -4.16
CA VAL A 489 20.85 1.66 -3.96
C VAL A 489 20.50 0.84 -2.71
N LEU A 490 21.22 -0.25 -2.45
CA LEU A 490 20.95 -1.14 -1.32
C LEU A 490 21.69 -0.73 -0.03
N GLY A 491 22.67 0.18 -0.12
CA GLY A 491 23.49 0.61 1.02
C GLY A 491 24.44 -0.47 1.52
N LEU A 492 24.95 -1.33 0.62
CA LEU A 492 25.85 -2.44 0.95
C LEU A 492 27.29 -2.14 0.48
N GLU A 493 28.29 -2.61 1.23
CA GLU A 493 29.71 -2.37 0.90
C GLU A 493 30.18 -3.16 -0.33
N GLN A 494 29.74 -4.41 -0.49
CA GLN A 494 30.07 -5.29 -1.62
C GLN A 494 28.90 -6.21 -1.95
N ILE A 495 28.73 -6.53 -3.24
CA ILE A 495 27.69 -7.42 -3.78
C ILE A 495 28.30 -8.29 -4.87
N GLY A 496 28.06 -9.61 -4.81
CA GLY A 496 28.47 -10.57 -5.83
C GLY A 496 27.54 -10.55 -7.05
N ILE A 497 28.06 -10.90 -8.22
CA ILE A 497 27.27 -10.78 -9.46
C ILE A 497 26.04 -11.71 -9.55
N HIS A 498 26.00 -12.75 -8.73
CA HIS A 498 24.90 -13.71 -8.66
C HIS A 498 23.98 -13.48 -7.46
N ASP A 499 24.26 -12.45 -6.64
CA ASP A 499 23.37 -12.10 -5.55
C ASP A 499 22.06 -11.55 -6.10
N ASN A 500 20.97 -12.02 -5.50
CA ASN A 500 19.63 -11.62 -5.90
C ASN A 500 19.29 -10.29 -5.21
N PHE A 501 18.97 -9.27 -6.00
CA PHE A 501 18.60 -7.92 -5.56
C PHE A 501 17.54 -7.92 -4.44
N PHE A 502 16.54 -8.80 -4.55
CA PHE A 502 15.44 -8.88 -3.59
C PHE A 502 15.84 -9.65 -2.33
N GLU A 503 16.71 -10.65 -2.45
CA GLU A 503 17.28 -11.35 -1.28
C GLU A 503 18.17 -10.42 -0.45
N LEU A 504 18.81 -9.45 -1.09
CA LEU A 504 19.63 -8.41 -0.46
C LEU A 504 18.82 -7.28 0.20
N GLY A 505 17.48 -7.39 0.26
CA GLY A 505 16.61 -6.38 0.87
C GLY A 505 16.06 -5.34 -0.12
N GLY A 506 16.26 -5.54 -1.42
CA GLY A 506 15.62 -4.72 -2.46
C GLY A 506 14.09 -4.87 -2.43
N HIS A 507 13.37 -3.76 -2.52
CA HIS A 507 11.90 -3.71 -2.61
C HIS A 507 11.45 -2.90 -3.83
N SER A 508 10.14 -2.85 -4.11
CA SER A 508 9.55 -2.22 -5.32
C SER A 508 10.03 -0.79 -5.61
N LEU A 509 10.26 0.01 -4.56
CA LEU A 509 10.78 1.37 -4.69
C LEU A 509 12.28 1.42 -5.00
N LEU A 510 13.11 0.60 -4.33
CA LEU A 510 14.53 0.46 -4.65
C LEU A 510 14.71 -0.12 -6.06
N ALA A 511 13.84 -1.04 -6.47
CA ALA A 511 13.79 -1.57 -7.83
C ALA A 511 13.53 -0.46 -8.86
N THR A 512 12.57 0.44 -8.59
CA THR A 512 12.28 1.57 -9.47
C THR A 512 13.46 2.56 -9.53
N GLN A 513 14.07 2.88 -8.39
CA GLN A 513 15.27 3.72 -8.33
C GLN A 513 16.45 3.10 -9.09
N MET A 514 16.66 1.79 -8.92
CA MET A 514 17.69 1.04 -9.62
C MET A 514 17.47 1.09 -11.13
N MET A 515 16.26 0.80 -11.61
CA MET A 515 15.95 0.84 -13.04
C MET A 515 16.08 2.25 -13.63
N SER A 516 15.74 3.29 -12.85
CA SER A 516 15.99 4.67 -13.24
C SER A 516 17.49 4.97 -13.40
N GLN A 517 18.34 4.49 -12.49
CA GLN A 517 19.79 4.68 -12.59
C GLN A 517 20.38 3.87 -13.75
N VAL A 518 19.93 2.62 -13.97
CA VAL A 518 20.32 1.80 -15.12
C VAL A 518 19.97 2.50 -16.43
N ARG A 519 18.77 3.08 -16.52
CA ARG A 519 18.35 3.88 -17.68
C ARG A 519 19.27 5.07 -17.92
N GLN A 520 19.63 5.80 -16.86
CA GLN A 520 20.52 6.96 -16.96
C GLN A 520 21.93 6.57 -17.41
N VAL A 521 22.49 5.50 -16.85
CA VAL A 521 23.90 5.12 -17.09
C VAL A 521 24.08 4.38 -18.41
N PHE A 522 23.18 3.44 -18.74
CA PHE A 522 23.29 2.63 -19.94
C PHE A 522 22.52 3.19 -21.14
N GLN A 523 21.73 4.26 -20.95
CA GLN A 523 20.85 4.86 -21.97
C GLN A 523 19.89 3.84 -22.62
N LEU A 524 19.45 2.86 -21.82
CA LEU A 524 18.52 1.81 -22.26
C LEU A 524 17.23 1.89 -21.46
N GLU A 525 16.10 1.87 -22.16
CA GLU A 525 14.81 1.65 -21.52
C GLU A 525 14.63 0.15 -21.26
N LEU A 526 14.81 -0.24 -20.01
CA LEU A 526 14.45 -1.56 -19.54
C LEU A 526 13.20 -1.43 -18.67
N PRO A 527 12.08 -2.09 -19.06
CA PRO A 527 10.90 -2.14 -18.21
C PRO A 527 11.25 -2.71 -16.83
N LEU A 528 10.60 -2.21 -15.77
CA LEU A 528 10.80 -2.71 -14.41
C LEU A 528 10.66 -4.24 -14.31
N GLY A 529 9.78 -4.82 -15.12
CA GLY A 529 9.61 -6.28 -15.25
C GLY A 529 10.90 -7.05 -15.56
N GLN A 530 11.88 -6.45 -16.24
CA GLN A 530 13.15 -7.10 -16.58
C GLN A 530 14.01 -7.41 -15.34
N LEU A 531 13.94 -6.56 -14.31
CA LEU A 531 14.60 -6.81 -13.03
C LEU A 531 13.99 -7.99 -12.30
N PHE A 532 12.66 -8.11 -12.31
CA PHE A 532 11.99 -9.26 -11.72
C PHE A 532 12.34 -10.57 -12.42
N GLU A 533 12.46 -10.55 -13.75
CA GLU A 533 12.80 -11.74 -14.52
C GLU A 533 14.29 -12.09 -14.50
N ALA A 534 15.17 -11.17 -14.07
CA ALA A 534 16.58 -11.44 -13.84
C ALA A 534 17.12 -10.59 -12.68
N PRO A 535 16.90 -11.06 -11.44
CA PRO A 535 17.18 -10.28 -10.25
C PRO A 535 18.64 -10.33 -9.81
N THR A 536 19.59 -10.73 -10.67
CA THR A 536 21.04 -10.80 -10.38
C THR A 536 21.82 -9.83 -11.27
N ILE A 537 23.01 -9.36 -10.85
CA ILE A 537 23.85 -8.46 -11.68
C ILE A 537 24.12 -9.14 -13.01
N ALA A 538 24.56 -10.40 -12.99
CA ALA A 538 24.86 -11.17 -14.19
C ALA A 538 23.62 -11.35 -15.08
N GLY A 539 22.45 -11.59 -14.47
CA GLY A 539 21.20 -11.75 -15.20
C GLY A 539 20.73 -10.46 -15.87
N LEU A 540 20.80 -9.34 -15.16
CA LEU A 540 20.43 -8.03 -15.69
C LEU A 540 21.48 -7.52 -16.69
N ALA A 541 22.78 -7.78 -16.45
CA ALA A 541 23.87 -7.48 -17.37
C ALA A 541 23.64 -8.18 -18.71
N LYS A 542 23.29 -9.47 -18.72
CA LYS A 542 22.95 -10.19 -19.94
C LYS A 542 21.76 -9.57 -20.69
N ARG A 543 20.77 -9.03 -19.98
CA ARG A 543 19.63 -8.33 -20.60
C ARG A 543 20.05 -7.00 -21.19
N ILE A 544 20.91 -6.26 -20.50
CA ILE A 544 21.53 -5.02 -21.01
C ILE A 544 22.36 -5.31 -22.25
N GLU A 545 23.24 -6.31 -22.21
CA GLU A 545 24.10 -6.69 -23.34
C GLU A 545 23.28 -7.20 -24.52
N ASN A 546 22.27 -8.04 -24.29
CA ASN A 546 21.34 -8.47 -25.35
C ASN A 546 20.59 -7.27 -25.93
N ALA A 547 20.11 -6.36 -25.08
CA ALA A 547 19.45 -5.15 -25.53
C ALA A 547 20.42 -4.30 -26.36
N GLN A 548 21.69 -4.14 -25.95
CA GLN A 548 22.76 -3.43 -26.68
C GLN A 548 23.12 -4.09 -28.01
N GLN A 549 23.15 -5.41 -28.08
CA GLN A 549 23.42 -6.16 -29.32
C GLN A 549 22.27 -6.02 -30.33
N ILE A 550 21.02 -6.08 -29.86
CA ILE A 550 19.81 -5.88 -30.67
C ILE A 550 19.67 -4.41 -31.10
N THR A 551 20.10 -3.46 -30.27
CA THR A 551 20.04 -2.00 -30.52
C THR A 551 21.19 -1.43 -31.36
N SER A 552 21.97 -2.27 -32.06
CA SER A 552 22.77 -1.78 -33.19
C SER A 552 21.92 -1.31 -34.38
N SER A 553 20.59 -1.51 -34.35
CA SER A 553 19.64 -1.03 -35.38
C SER A 553 18.48 -0.18 -34.87
N LEU A 554 18.38 0.08 -33.56
CA LEU A 554 17.38 0.98 -32.98
C LEU A 554 18.03 1.79 -31.85
N GLN A 555 18.98 2.65 -32.23
CA GLN A 555 19.21 3.83 -31.41
C GLN A 555 17.91 4.64 -31.48
N SER A 556 17.26 4.86 -30.34
CA SER A 556 16.35 5.99 -30.23
C SER A 556 17.13 7.19 -30.75
N PRO A 557 16.60 7.91 -31.76
CA PRO A 557 17.32 9.05 -32.30
C PRO A 557 17.70 9.95 -31.12
N PRO A 558 18.94 10.47 -31.08
CA PRO A 558 19.36 11.35 -29.99
C PRO A 558 18.29 12.41 -29.80
N LEU A 559 17.94 12.71 -28.55
CA LEU A 559 17.04 13.82 -28.26
C LEU A 559 17.71 15.09 -28.81
N VAL A 560 17.21 15.52 -29.97
CA VAL A 560 17.70 16.69 -30.67
C VAL A 560 16.66 17.78 -30.50
N ALA A 561 17.13 19.01 -30.29
CA ALA A 561 16.26 20.16 -30.30
C ALA A 561 15.54 20.24 -31.66
N VAL A 562 14.21 20.11 -31.63
CA VAL A 562 13.35 20.25 -32.81
C VAL A 562 13.09 21.72 -33.13
N SER A 563 12.73 22.05 -34.37
CA SER A 563 12.38 23.45 -34.69
C SER A 563 11.13 23.88 -33.91
N ARG A 564 11.16 25.10 -33.36
CA ARG A 564 10.02 25.74 -32.69
C ARG A 564 9.10 26.47 -33.67
N THR A 565 9.43 26.47 -34.96
CA THR A 565 8.60 27.04 -36.03
C THR A 565 7.53 26.08 -36.54
N ASP A 566 7.69 24.78 -36.28
CA ASP A 566 6.79 23.73 -36.77
C ASP A 566 5.69 23.45 -35.75
N LYS A 567 4.55 22.90 -36.22
CA LYS A 567 3.47 22.43 -35.34
C LYS A 567 3.98 21.25 -34.50
N LEU A 568 4.28 21.50 -33.23
CA LEU A 568 4.82 20.49 -32.32
C LEU A 568 3.68 19.55 -31.86
N PRO A 569 3.83 18.22 -31.96
CA PRO A 569 2.80 17.31 -31.47
C PRO A 569 2.68 17.38 -29.94
N LEU A 570 1.49 17.10 -29.40
CA LEU A 570 1.31 16.90 -27.96
C LEU A 570 2.02 15.60 -27.55
N SER A 571 2.53 15.55 -26.31
CA SER A 571 2.87 14.27 -25.69
C SER A 571 1.61 13.44 -25.44
N PHE A 572 1.74 12.13 -25.28
CA PHE A 572 0.57 11.26 -24.98
C PHE A 572 -0.19 11.71 -23.72
N ALA A 573 0.52 12.21 -22.71
CA ALA A 573 -0.09 12.74 -21.49
C ALA A 573 -0.86 14.03 -21.77
N GLN A 574 -0.28 14.94 -22.56
CA GLN A 574 -0.93 16.19 -22.96
C GLN A 574 -2.14 15.92 -23.85
N GLU A 575 -2.04 15.01 -24.83
CA GLU A 575 -3.13 14.66 -25.76
C GLU A 575 -4.34 14.11 -25.01
N ARG A 576 -4.12 13.25 -24.00
CA ARG A 576 -5.18 12.75 -23.12
C ARG A 576 -5.86 13.88 -22.33
N LEU A 577 -5.09 14.74 -21.67
CA LEU A 577 -5.63 15.86 -20.87
C LEU A 577 -6.38 16.86 -21.75
N TRP A 578 -5.82 17.16 -22.92
CA TRP A 578 -6.44 18.00 -23.92
C TRP A 578 -7.78 17.40 -24.40
N PHE A 579 -7.82 16.11 -24.72
CA PHE A 579 -9.06 15.42 -25.13
C PHE A 579 -10.11 15.43 -24.03
N LEU A 580 -9.72 15.21 -22.78
CA LEU A 580 -10.64 15.29 -21.62
C LEU A 580 -11.18 16.71 -21.43
N ALA A 581 -10.35 17.73 -21.59
CA ALA A 581 -10.78 19.13 -21.55
C ALA A 581 -11.76 19.49 -22.69
N GLN A 582 -11.67 18.83 -23.86
CA GLN A 582 -12.66 18.99 -24.94
C GLN A 582 -14.01 18.36 -24.60
N LEU A 583 -14.03 17.25 -23.84
CA LEU A 583 -15.26 16.59 -23.41
C LEU A 583 -15.97 17.32 -22.26
N GLN A 584 -15.20 18.07 -21.45
CA GLN A 584 -15.66 18.77 -20.23
C GLN A 584 -15.35 20.26 -20.32
N SER A 585 -15.80 20.91 -21.39
CA SER A 585 -15.51 22.33 -21.65
C SER A 585 -16.01 23.24 -20.51
N GLY A 586 -15.09 23.98 -19.89
CA GLY A 586 -15.36 24.91 -18.79
C GLY A 586 -15.14 24.35 -17.38
N ASP A 587 -14.66 23.11 -17.25
CA ASP A 587 -14.35 22.48 -15.96
C ASP A 587 -12.90 22.78 -15.49
N ALA A 588 -12.72 22.91 -14.18
CA ALA A 588 -11.44 23.15 -13.51
C ALA A 588 -10.83 21.89 -12.88
N THR A 589 -11.39 20.70 -13.14
CA THR A 589 -10.97 19.40 -12.59
C THR A 589 -9.45 19.12 -12.68
N TYR A 590 -8.76 19.64 -13.70
CA TYR A 590 -7.31 19.42 -13.91
C TYR A 590 -6.45 20.62 -13.54
N ASN A 591 -7.01 21.59 -12.83
CA ASN A 591 -6.25 22.68 -12.23
C ASN A 591 -5.63 22.21 -10.93
N GLU A 592 -4.34 22.45 -10.78
CA GLU A 592 -3.63 22.31 -9.51
C GLU A 592 -3.61 23.68 -8.83
N LEU A 593 -4.04 23.75 -7.57
CA LEU A 593 -4.02 24.97 -6.77
C LEU A 593 -3.14 24.77 -5.54
N PHE A 594 -2.19 25.66 -5.37
CA PHE A 594 -1.29 25.74 -4.23
C PHE A 594 -1.55 27.04 -3.48
N ALA A 595 -1.66 26.96 -2.16
CA ALA A 595 -1.73 28.13 -1.28
C ALA A 595 -0.51 28.09 -0.33
N LEU A 596 0.42 29.02 -0.53
CA LEU A 596 1.68 29.08 0.20
C LEU A 596 1.65 30.25 1.17
N ARG A 597 1.76 29.99 2.47
CA ARG A 597 1.91 31.06 3.48
C ARG A 597 3.38 31.46 3.59
N LEU A 598 3.67 32.72 3.31
CA LEU A 598 5.00 33.31 3.34
C LEU A 598 5.11 34.24 4.54
N ILE A 599 6.08 33.96 5.41
CA ILE A 599 6.32 34.73 6.64
C ILE A 599 7.63 35.50 6.50
N GLY A 600 7.60 36.78 6.80
CA GLY A 600 8.72 37.72 6.71
C GLY A 600 8.49 38.82 5.67
N PHE A 601 9.49 39.69 5.53
CA PHE A 601 9.47 40.76 4.52
C PHE A 601 9.61 40.16 3.12
N LEU A 602 8.61 40.37 2.28
CA LEU A 602 8.58 39.90 0.91
C LEU A 602 8.93 41.03 -0.05
N ASN A 603 9.97 40.85 -0.86
CA ASN A 603 10.27 41.73 -1.98
C ASN A 603 9.39 41.33 -3.17
N ARG A 604 8.27 42.01 -3.34
CA ARG A 604 7.29 41.72 -4.40
C ARG A 604 7.91 41.79 -5.80
N GLU A 605 8.75 42.79 -6.06
CA GLU A 605 9.36 42.99 -7.38
C GLU A 605 10.30 41.83 -7.71
N ALA A 606 11.13 41.40 -6.75
CA ALA A 606 11.99 40.24 -6.92
C ALA A 606 11.20 38.95 -7.13
N LEU A 607 10.06 38.78 -6.46
CA LEU A 607 9.17 37.62 -6.67
C LEU A 607 8.57 37.64 -8.08
N GLU A 608 8.02 38.77 -8.53
CA GLU A 608 7.46 38.89 -9.87
C GLU A 608 8.54 38.71 -10.97
N GLN A 609 9.77 39.20 -10.75
CA GLN A 609 10.91 38.94 -11.62
C GLN A 609 11.28 37.46 -11.65
N SER A 610 11.29 36.77 -10.50
CA SER A 610 11.55 35.33 -10.40
C SER A 610 10.53 34.51 -11.18
N LEU A 611 9.25 34.87 -11.05
CA LEU A 611 8.14 34.24 -11.74
C LEU A 611 8.23 34.43 -13.27
N ASN A 612 8.60 35.62 -13.72
CA ASN A 612 8.79 35.87 -15.15
C ASN A 612 10.03 35.18 -15.71
N GLU A 613 11.13 35.11 -14.96
CA GLU A 613 12.34 34.42 -15.41
C GLU A 613 12.13 32.91 -15.51
N ILE A 614 11.35 32.31 -14.60
CA ILE A 614 11.04 30.87 -14.71
C ILE A 614 10.09 30.58 -15.88
N VAL A 615 9.09 31.45 -16.12
CA VAL A 615 8.22 31.34 -17.31
C VAL A 615 9.03 31.51 -18.60
N ARG A 616 9.99 32.45 -18.63
CA ARG A 616 10.90 32.63 -19.78
C ARG A 616 11.74 31.38 -20.01
N ARG A 617 12.29 30.80 -18.94
CA ARG A 617 13.20 29.65 -18.98
C ARG A 617 12.55 28.35 -19.44
N HIS A 618 11.32 28.06 -19.01
CA HIS A 618 10.63 26.80 -19.30
C HIS A 618 9.57 26.96 -20.40
N GLU A 619 9.77 26.33 -21.56
CA GLU A 619 8.87 26.39 -22.71
C GLU A 619 7.45 25.93 -22.36
N ALA A 620 7.31 24.88 -21.54
CA ALA A 620 6.03 24.33 -21.12
C ALA A 620 5.08 25.37 -20.48
N LEU A 621 5.62 26.31 -19.70
CA LEU A 621 4.84 27.37 -19.04
C LEU A 621 4.32 28.44 -20.01
N ARG A 622 4.79 28.42 -21.25
CA ARG A 622 4.39 29.32 -22.35
C ARG A 622 3.72 28.56 -23.49
N THR A 623 3.29 27.33 -23.25
CA THR A 623 2.66 26.48 -24.26
C THR A 623 1.13 26.60 -24.22
N SER A 624 0.54 26.77 -25.40
CA SER A 624 -0.90 26.66 -25.68
C SER A 624 -1.15 25.49 -26.63
N PHE A 625 -2.40 25.04 -26.68
CA PHE A 625 -2.81 23.84 -27.42
C PHE A 625 -3.93 24.16 -28.41
N TYR A 626 -3.71 23.84 -29.68
CA TYR A 626 -4.63 24.13 -30.79
C TYR A 626 -4.93 22.87 -31.60
N ILE A 627 -5.95 22.93 -32.46
CA ILE A 627 -6.24 21.92 -33.48
C ILE A 627 -5.83 22.48 -34.85
N ASP A 628 -5.19 21.66 -35.69
CA ASP A 628 -4.91 22.03 -37.08
C ASP A 628 -6.09 21.82 -38.03
N GLU A 629 -5.95 22.18 -39.31
CA GLU A 629 -6.99 21.98 -40.32
C GLU A 629 -7.42 20.50 -40.52
N ASN A 630 -6.64 19.54 -40.04
CA ASN A 630 -6.90 18.10 -40.17
C ASN A 630 -7.46 17.49 -38.87
N GLY A 631 -7.76 18.30 -37.85
CA GLY A 631 -8.28 17.81 -36.58
C GLY A 631 -7.22 17.28 -35.62
N LYS A 632 -5.92 17.48 -35.88
CA LYS A 632 -4.83 17.01 -35.02
C LYS A 632 -4.41 18.08 -34.02
N PRO A 633 -4.30 17.76 -32.71
CA PRO A 633 -3.85 18.73 -31.73
C PRO A 633 -2.34 19.00 -31.84
N PHE A 634 -1.93 20.25 -31.63
CA PHE A 634 -0.53 20.66 -31.61
C PHE A 634 -0.25 21.73 -30.53
N GLN A 635 1.00 21.79 -30.08
CA GLN A 635 1.54 22.74 -29.13
C GLN A 635 2.05 23.99 -29.86
N ALA A 636 1.77 25.16 -29.30
CA ALA A 636 2.32 26.44 -29.73
C ALA A 636 2.98 27.13 -28.54
N ILE A 637 4.29 27.34 -28.64
CA ILE A 637 5.11 27.94 -27.59
C ILE A 637 5.23 29.45 -27.87
N ALA A 638 4.70 30.28 -26.98
CA ALA A 638 4.81 31.74 -27.12
C ALA A 638 6.26 32.19 -26.90
N PRO A 639 6.91 32.94 -27.80
CA PRO A 639 8.35 33.23 -27.71
C PRO A 639 8.74 34.02 -26.46
N ASN A 640 7.83 34.89 -26.00
CA ASN A 640 7.92 35.61 -24.75
C ASN A 640 6.54 35.62 -24.10
N LEU A 641 6.50 35.52 -22.78
CA LEU A 641 5.28 35.64 -21.99
C LEU A 641 5.65 36.30 -20.67
N ASN A 642 5.01 37.42 -20.38
CA ASN A 642 5.14 38.07 -19.08
C ASN A 642 3.85 37.85 -18.29
N ILE A 643 3.99 37.32 -17.09
CA ILE A 643 2.91 37.15 -16.15
C ILE A 643 2.93 38.27 -15.12
N LYS A 644 1.74 38.65 -14.67
CA LYS A 644 1.56 39.68 -13.64
C LYS A 644 1.22 39.01 -12.32
N LEU A 645 1.93 39.38 -11.25
CA LEU A 645 1.59 39.01 -9.89
C LEU A 645 0.43 39.88 -9.41
N SER A 646 -0.78 39.30 -9.39
CA SER A 646 -1.96 39.96 -8.84
C SER A 646 -1.79 40.13 -7.33
N VAL A 647 -2.16 41.27 -6.78
CA VAL A 647 -2.07 41.52 -5.33
C VAL A 647 -3.44 41.92 -4.81
N ILE A 648 -3.89 41.23 -3.77
CA ILE A 648 -5.11 41.55 -3.03
C ILE A 648 -4.67 41.91 -1.61
N ASP A 649 -4.88 43.17 -1.22
CA ASP A 649 -4.54 43.63 0.12
C ASP A 649 -5.69 43.30 1.08
N LEU A 650 -5.44 42.41 2.02
CA LEU A 650 -6.38 42.00 3.07
C LEU A 650 -6.08 42.66 4.42
N SER A 651 -5.02 43.47 4.51
CA SER A 651 -4.57 44.08 5.77
C SER A 651 -5.57 45.08 6.36
N HIS A 652 -6.55 45.50 5.58
CA HIS A 652 -7.65 46.35 6.01
C HIS A 652 -8.79 45.60 6.73
N LEU A 653 -8.84 44.27 6.62
CA LEU A 653 -9.84 43.41 7.25
C LEU A 653 -9.40 42.97 8.66
N LEU A 654 -10.37 42.65 9.53
CA LEU A 654 -10.07 42.02 10.82
C LEU A 654 -9.54 40.60 10.61
N ILE A 655 -8.68 40.10 11.49
CA ILE A 655 -8.04 38.78 11.36
C ILE A 655 -9.05 37.65 11.10
N ALA A 656 -10.18 37.64 11.81
CA ALA A 656 -11.23 36.63 11.63
C ALA A 656 -11.92 36.72 10.24
N GLU A 657 -11.99 37.92 9.66
CA GLU A 657 -12.54 38.15 8.32
C GLU A 657 -11.51 37.82 7.23
N GLN A 658 -10.22 38.02 7.51
CA GLN A 658 -9.13 37.66 6.60
C GLN A 658 -9.13 36.16 6.29
N GLU A 659 -9.27 35.30 7.30
CA GLU A 659 -9.30 33.84 7.07
C GLU A 659 -10.48 33.41 6.20
N ILE A 660 -11.65 34.01 6.42
CA ILE A 660 -12.85 33.75 5.61
C ILE A 660 -12.63 34.19 4.15
N GLU A 661 -12.09 35.40 3.95
CA GLU A 661 -11.84 35.92 2.61
C GLU A 661 -10.72 35.15 1.88
N VAL A 662 -9.68 34.71 2.59
CA VAL A 662 -8.66 33.81 2.03
C VAL A 662 -9.30 32.52 1.52
N GLN A 663 -10.16 31.89 2.31
CA GLN A 663 -10.83 30.66 1.90
C GLN A 663 -11.76 30.89 0.71
N HIS A 664 -12.50 32.00 0.69
CA HIS A 664 -13.33 32.39 -0.45
C HIS A 664 -12.50 32.57 -1.73
N LEU A 665 -11.34 33.24 -1.65
CA LEU A 665 -10.45 33.44 -2.78
C LEU A 665 -9.81 32.13 -3.27
N ILE A 666 -9.49 31.20 -2.36
CA ILE A 666 -9.06 29.83 -2.70
C ILE A 666 -10.17 29.09 -3.46
N ASP A 667 -11.39 29.09 -2.94
CA ASP A 667 -12.54 28.40 -3.57
C ASP A 667 -12.89 28.99 -4.94
N LYS A 668 -12.76 30.31 -5.07
CA LYS A 668 -12.96 31.03 -6.33
C LYS A 668 -11.91 30.63 -7.36
N GLU A 669 -10.64 30.57 -6.98
CA GLU A 669 -9.56 30.19 -7.89
C GLU A 669 -9.62 28.69 -8.25
N TYR A 670 -9.99 27.83 -7.31
CA TYR A 670 -10.18 26.40 -7.55
C TYR A 670 -11.22 26.12 -8.67
N LYS A 671 -12.25 26.95 -8.75
CA LYS A 671 -13.34 26.85 -9.75
C LYS A 671 -13.08 27.64 -11.02
N ASN A 672 -11.92 28.29 -11.15
CA ASN A 672 -11.59 29.16 -12.28
C ASN A 672 -10.89 28.35 -13.39
N PRO A 673 -11.57 27.91 -14.46
CA PRO A 673 -10.96 27.04 -15.47
C PRO A 673 -9.83 27.74 -16.26
N PHE A 674 -8.98 26.96 -16.91
CA PHE A 674 -8.06 27.46 -17.92
C PHE A 674 -8.59 27.14 -19.32
N ASP A 675 -8.46 28.09 -20.25
CA ASP A 675 -8.61 27.82 -21.68
C ASP A 675 -7.27 27.32 -22.22
N LEU A 676 -7.19 26.05 -22.60
CA LEU A 676 -5.95 25.44 -23.10
C LEU A 676 -5.40 26.09 -24.36
N SER A 677 -6.22 26.85 -25.09
CA SER A 677 -5.77 27.60 -26.27
C SER A 677 -5.13 28.95 -25.91
N GLN A 678 -5.19 29.40 -24.65
CA GLN A 678 -4.68 30.70 -24.23
C GLN A 678 -3.67 30.59 -23.08
N VAL A 679 -2.46 31.09 -23.34
CA VAL A 679 -1.44 31.28 -22.30
C VAL A 679 -1.68 32.58 -21.53
N PRO A 680 -1.29 32.66 -20.23
CA PRO A 680 -0.66 31.61 -19.42
C PRO A 680 -1.66 30.56 -18.91
N LEU A 681 -1.25 29.29 -18.90
CA LEU A 681 -1.95 28.21 -18.19
C LEU A 681 -1.55 28.11 -16.71
N LEU A 682 -1.18 29.26 -16.15
CA LEU A 682 -0.81 29.46 -14.76
C LEU A 682 -1.18 30.86 -14.29
N ARG A 683 -1.53 31.02 -13.01
CA ARG A 683 -1.93 32.28 -12.39
C ARG A 683 -1.35 32.40 -10.99
N PHE A 684 -0.95 33.61 -10.63
CA PHE A 684 -0.43 33.95 -9.30
C PHE A 684 -1.21 35.12 -8.70
N THR A 685 -1.66 34.91 -7.46
CA THR A 685 -2.30 35.95 -6.66
C THR A 685 -1.67 35.98 -5.27
N LEU A 686 -1.05 37.11 -4.93
CA LEU A 686 -0.49 37.36 -3.61
C LEU A 686 -1.55 38.06 -2.74
N LEU A 687 -1.99 37.39 -1.69
CA LEU A 687 -2.85 37.95 -0.66
C LEU A 687 -1.95 38.54 0.44
N ARG A 688 -2.02 39.85 0.66
CA ARG A 688 -1.26 40.53 1.71
C ARG A 688 -2.13 40.65 2.95
N ALA A 689 -1.95 39.75 3.92
CA ALA A 689 -2.68 39.79 5.19
C ALA A 689 -2.06 40.77 6.19
N HIS A 690 -0.72 40.86 6.19
CA HIS A 690 0.06 41.78 7.02
C HIS A 690 1.35 42.21 6.28
N GLU A 691 2.15 43.11 6.86
CA GLU A 691 3.45 43.51 6.28
C GLU A 691 4.44 42.34 6.17
N GLN A 692 4.36 41.39 7.11
CA GLN A 692 5.23 40.22 7.18
C GLN A 692 4.49 38.90 6.95
N GLU A 693 3.22 38.95 6.53
CA GLU A 693 2.43 37.75 6.31
C GLU A 693 1.67 37.86 4.99
N HIS A 694 2.01 36.94 4.09
CA HIS A 694 1.47 36.89 2.74
C HIS A 694 1.03 35.47 2.42
N ILE A 695 0.04 35.33 1.55
CA ILE A 695 -0.40 34.03 1.02
C ILE A 695 -0.29 34.10 -0.49
N LEU A 696 0.60 33.30 -1.07
CA LEU A 696 0.71 33.17 -2.52
C LEU A 696 -0.20 32.04 -2.99
N LEU A 697 -1.29 32.40 -3.66
CA LEU A 697 -2.09 31.48 -4.44
C LEU A 697 -1.43 31.27 -5.79
N PHE A 698 -1.17 30.03 -6.14
CA PHE A 698 -0.59 29.61 -7.41
C PHE A 698 -1.46 28.53 -8.01
N SER A 699 -2.07 28.82 -9.16
CA SER A 699 -2.83 27.84 -9.93
C SER A 699 -2.13 27.54 -11.25
N ILE A 700 -2.12 26.28 -11.66
CA ILE A 700 -1.54 25.82 -12.93
C ILE A 700 -2.36 24.67 -13.50
N HIS A 701 -2.47 24.56 -14.81
CA HIS A 701 -3.12 23.41 -15.43
C HIS A 701 -2.15 22.21 -15.50
N HIS A 702 -2.60 21.01 -15.12
CA HIS A 702 -1.79 19.78 -15.13
C HIS A 702 -1.25 19.39 -16.53
N ILE A 703 -1.69 20.06 -17.61
CA ILE A 703 -1.19 19.81 -18.97
C ILE A 703 0.21 20.43 -19.21
N VAL A 704 0.63 21.38 -18.38
CA VAL A 704 1.95 22.05 -18.43
C VAL A 704 2.80 21.81 -17.18
N SER A 705 2.34 20.94 -16.27
CA SER A 705 3.01 20.64 -14.99
C SER A 705 2.68 19.22 -14.50
N ASP A 706 3.58 18.64 -13.71
CA ASP A 706 3.38 17.41 -12.94
C ASP A 706 4.02 17.52 -11.53
N GLY A 707 3.84 16.49 -10.71
CA GLY A 707 4.39 16.48 -9.35
C GLY A 707 5.92 16.55 -9.26
N TRP A 708 6.65 16.12 -10.29
CA TRP A 708 8.12 16.22 -10.35
C TRP A 708 8.58 17.61 -10.79
N SER A 709 7.93 18.20 -11.81
CA SER A 709 8.24 19.55 -12.30
C SER A 709 8.00 20.61 -11.23
N MET A 710 7.04 20.39 -10.33
CA MET A 710 6.81 21.28 -9.20
C MET A 710 8.00 21.40 -8.24
N GLY A 711 8.74 20.32 -8.01
CA GLY A 711 9.97 20.37 -7.21
C GLY A 711 11.09 21.17 -7.90
N VAL A 712 11.16 21.13 -9.23
CA VAL A 712 12.09 21.96 -10.02
C VAL A 712 11.68 23.43 -9.96
N PHE A 713 10.39 23.71 -10.16
CA PHE A 713 9.79 25.04 -10.15
C PHE A 713 10.08 25.79 -8.84
N VAL A 714 9.80 25.16 -7.69
CA VAL A 714 10.03 25.78 -6.36
C VAL A 714 11.51 26.06 -6.12
N ARG A 715 12.40 25.09 -6.44
CA ARG A 715 13.85 25.25 -6.24
C ARG A 715 14.41 26.40 -7.09
N GLU A 716 14.04 26.45 -8.37
CA GLU A 716 14.55 27.49 -9.27
C GLU A 716 13.98 28.88 -8.91
N ILE A 717 12.71 29.00 -8.51
CA ILE A 717 12.17 30.26 -7.98
C ILE A 717 12.91 30.71 -6.73
N ALA A 718 13.22 29.81 -5.79
CA ALA A 718 13.97 30.18 -4.60
C ALA A 718 15.37 30.72 -4.94
N THR A 719 16.06 30.08 -5.89
CA THR A 719 17.36 30.56 -6.39
C THR A 719 17.24 31.92 -7.07
N LEU A 720 16.26 32.09 -7.97
CA LEU A 720 16.01 33.35 -8.67
C LEU A 720 15.66 34.48 -7.71
N TYR A 721 14.77 34.22 -6.75
CA TYR A 721 14.33 35.19 -5.76
C TYR A 721 15.48 35.65 -4.88
N THR A 722 16.31 34.73 -4.41
CA THR A 722 17.49 35.04 -3.59
C THR A 722 18.46 35.95 -4.35
N ALA A 723 18.71 35.67 -5.63
CA ALA A 723 19.57 36.47 -6.47
C ALA A 723 18.97 37.87 -6.72
N PHE A 724 17.71 37.97 -7.11
CA PHE A 724 17.06 39.26 -7.38
C PHE A 724 16.90 40.13 -6.14
N VAL A 725 16.63 39.55 -4.96
CA VAL A 725 16.65 40.28 -3.68
C VAL A 725 18.03 40.86 -3.40
N SER A 726 19.10 40.13 -3.74
CA SER A 726 20.49 40.54 -3.50
C SER A 726 21.05 41.44 -4.60
N GLY A 727 20.29 41.70 -5.67
CA GLY A 727 20.77 42.43 -6.85
C GLY A 727 21.79 41.65 -7.69
N GLU A 728 21.88 40.33 -7.49
CA GLU A 728 22.79 39.43 -8.19
C GLU A 728 22.12 38.77 -9.40
N THR A 729 22.93 38.21 -10.31
CA THR A 729 22.41 37.40 -11.43
C THR A 729 22.36 35.94 -11.03
N ALA A 730 21.19 35.30 -11.15
CA ALA A 730 21.05 33.88 -10.84
C ALA A 730 21.82 33.00 -11.84
N VAL A 731 22.55 32.00 -11.32
CA VAL A 731 23.23 30.99 -12.14
C VAL A 731 22.41 29.71 -12.12
N LEU A 732 21.63 29.48 -13.17
CA LEU A 732 20.91 28.22 -13.39
C LEU A 732 21.56 27.42 -14.53
N PRO A 733 21.62 26.08 -14.46
CA PRO A 733 22.16 25.25 -15.53
C PRO A 733 21.45 25.49 -16.86
N THR A 734 22.17 25.44 -17.99
CA THR A 734 21.53 25.52 -19.31
C THR A 734 20.61 24.32 -19.53
N LEU A 735 19.45 24.55 -20.17
CA LEU A 735 18.52 23.50 -20.59
C LEU A 735 18.78 23.20 -22.08
N PRO A 736 19.62 22.20 -22.42
CA PRO A 736 19.97 21.93 -23.82
C PRO A 736 18.79 21.39 -24.63
N ILE A 737 17.77 20.85 -23.94
CA ILE A 737 16.56 20.26 -24.50
C ILE A 737 15.40 20.64 -23.59
N GLN A 738 14.28 21.01 -24.19
CA GLN A 738 13.01 21.28 -23.55
C GLN A 738 11.88 20.68 -24.38
#